data_AF-A0A940TS34-F1
#
_entry.id   AF-A0A940TS34-F1
#
_cell.length_a   1.000
_cell.length_b   1.000
_cell.length_c   1.000
_cell.angle_alpha   90.00
_cell.angle_beta   90.00
_cell.angle_gamma   90.00
#
_symmetry.space_group_name_H-M   'P 1'
#
loop_
_entity.id
_entity.type
_entity.pdbx_description
1 polymer ?
#
loop_
_entity_poly.entity_id
_entity_poly.type
_entity_poly.pdbx_seq_one_letter_code
_entity_poly.pdbx_strand_id
1 'polypeptide(L)'
;MKNEETKEVIPEILIIGAGIAGMQAALDIGDKGFKVHLVEKETCIGGHMAQLDKTFPTLDCSACISTPKMVDTANHPNINLHTYSEIVQVEGKAGHFKVTIRKKPRFVDVTKCTGCGDCAARCPVTLPNEFDMGLGNRKAIYISFPQAVPLKYTMDRRGTSPCTATCPLHCNAHGYVALISQGKFKEALALVKEKLPFPGILAYACSHPCERECKRIEKDRPLSICHLKRFLVDHVEESEFEFTPPQERNQRVAIIGGGPSGLIAAYDLRKMGYSVTVFESGNELGGLLTHGFPSYRLPRQVIEKDLSVINKMGIEVRLNTEVGKDVPAETLLQTFEAIFISVGTAGAESMAQFFHGLKRTRKGSIQVNPISLESNLKGIFAGGDAVMGPSTIIDSMAHGRKAAISIDRYLRGEDLLPGRESEGTQLSPFRSLVPYSKRMEREILPDMVKPLVASLTAEQVVEEAKRCLNCAGCSDCGECAKACQPKAINYEMKEEIVEIHVGSIIVATGFDPFDPKKKPEFGYGVYPNVLQGLEVERLCSASGPTKGEIVIEGKKPKEVIFIHCVGSRDKSVDNEYCSRVCCMYTAKQAHLLRDKVPDAKITVLYMDVRAFGKGFEEFYERVQKEKIIYRRGNPSEVFRKNGKLVVRGEDTLLGEPFEMEADLVVLASGLVPRKEDDILKNMLGLENSSDKFYAEAPGLDPIVTGVDGIFLAGCCQGPKDIPDTVAQASGAASMACAFVAKGRKTEVKS
;
A
#
# COMPACT_ATOMS: atom_id res chain seq x y z
N MET A 1 -54.45 7.71 -12.14
CA MET A 1 -53.72 6.65 -12.87
C MET A 1 -52.40 7.26 -13.33
N LYS A 2 -51.27 6.92 -12.70
CA LYS A 2 -49.95 7.30 -13.24
C LYS A 2 -49.71 6.41 -14.46
N ASN A 3 -49.43 6.99 -15.62
CA ASN A 3 -49.06 6.22 -16.82
C ASN A 3 -47.78 5.42 -16.52
N GLU A 4 -47.88 4.10 -16.47
CA GLU A 4 -46.73 3.21 -16.40
C GLU A 4 -46.13 3.09 -17.80
N GLU A 5 -45.00 3.77 -18.03
CA GLU A 5 -44.20 3.59 -19.24
C GLU A 5 -43.45 2.26 -19.14
N THR A 6 -43.72 1.35 -20.07
CA THR A 6 -42.96 0.10 -20.22
C THR A 6 -41.66 0.39 -20.95
N LYS A 7 -40.52 0.15 -20.30
CA LYS A 7 -39.19 0.32 -20.90
C LYS A 7 -38.59 -1.03 -21.30
N GLU A 8 -37.82 -1.03 -22.37
CA GLU A 8 -37.10 -2.21 -22.85
C GLU A 8 -35.89 -2.49 -21.95
N VAL A 9 -35.73 -3.75 -21.54
CA VAL A 9 -34.63 -4.17 -20.66
C VAL A 9 -33.28 -3.94 -21.32
N ILE A 10 -32.31 -3.42 -20.56
CA ILE A 10 -30.94 -3.20 -21.04
C ILE A 10 -30.26 -4.56 -21.27
N PRO A 11 -29.76 -4.86 -22.49
CA PRO A 11 -29.22 -6.18 -22.84
C PRO A 11 -27.74 -6.35 -22.45
N GLU A 12 -27.35 -5.80 -21.29
CA GLU A 12 -25.99 -5.87 -20.74
C GLU A 12 -26.05 -6.42 -19.31
N ILE A 13 -25.07 -7.23 -18.92
CA ILE A 13 -25.08 -7.95 -17.64
C ILE A 13 -23.83 -7.57 -16.83
N LEU A 14 -24.01 -7.27 -15.55
CA LEU A 14 -22.89 -7.08 -14.61
C LEU A 14 -22.61 -8.37 -13.85
N ILE A 15 -21.33 -8.70 -13.66
CA ILE A 15 -20.87 -9.77 -12.77
C ILE A 15 -19.89 -9.17 -11.77
N ILE A 16 -20.14 -9.40 -10.49
CA ILE A 16 -19.35 -8.87 -9.38
C ILE A 16 -18.50 -10.01 -8.78
N GLY A 17 -17.19 -9.98 -9.03
CA GLY A 17 -16.23 -11.00 -8.64
C GLY A 17 -15.84 -11.91 -9.80
N ALA A 18 -14.54 -12.03 -10.07
CA ALA A 18 -13.99 -12.81 -11.17
C ALA A 18 -13.20 -14.03 -10.67
N GLY A 19 -13.73 -14.71 -9.65
CA GLY A 19 -13.35 -16.09 -9.35
C GLY A 19 -13.86 -17.06 -10.43
N ILE A 20 -13.67 -18.37 -10.22
CA ILE A 20 -14.13 -19.39 -11.18
C ILE A 20 -15.62 -19.28 -11.50
N ALA A 21 -16.46 -18.89 -10.54
CA ALA A 21 -17.88 -18.66 -10.73
C ALA A 21 -18.15 -17.51 -11.73
N GLY A 22 -17.59 -16.33 -11.44
CA GLY A 22 -17.81 -15.15 -12.27
C GLY A 22 -17.22 -15.29 -13.67
N MET A 23 -16.02 -15.90 -13.79
CA MET A 23 -15.42 -16.18 -15.10
C MET A 23 -16.27 -17.15 -15.92
N GLN A 24 -16.75 -18.24 -15.31
CA GLN A 24 -17.63 -19.18 -16.01
C GLN A 24 -18.91 -18.50 -16.50
N ALA A 25 -19.59 -17.76 -15.62
CA ALA A 25 -20.80 -17.04 -16.00
C ALA A 25 -20.53 -16.01 -17.11
N ALA A 26 -19.42 -15.28 -17.03
CA ALA A 26 -19.04 -14.28 -18.03
C ALA A 26 -18.80 -14.91 -19.42
N LEU A 27 -18.08 -16.05 -19.46
CA LEU A 27 -17.84 -16.79 -20.69
C LEU A 27 -19.15 -17.30 -21.28
N ASP A 28 -20.00 -17.96 -20.49
CA ASP A 28 -21.27 -18.50 -20.97
C ASP A 28 -22.20 -17.40 -21.51
N ILE A 29 -22.26 -16.25 -20.85
CA ILE A 29 -23.04 -15.09 -21.30
C ILE A 29 -22.43 -14.48 -22.58
N GLY A 30 -21.10 -14.32 -22.60
CA GLY A 30 -20.36 -13.76 -23.72
C GLY A 30 -20.50 -14.60 -25.00
N ASP A 31 -20.43 -15.92 -24.88
CA ASP A 31 -20.60 -16.89 -25.96
C ASP A 31 -22.02 -16.87 -26.55
N LYS A 32 -23.02 -16.42 -25.76
CA LYS A 32 -24.39 -16.19 -26.23
C LYS A 32 -24.58 -14.82 -26.90
N GLY A 33 -23.54 -13.99 -26.96
CA GLY A 33 -23.56 -12.70 -27.65
C GLY A 33 -24.02 -11.51 -26.81
N PHE A 34 -24.25 -11.70 -25.51
CA PHE A 34 -24.58 -10.61 -24.60
C PHE A 34 -23.32 -9.92 -24.09
N LYS A 35 -23.38 -8.60 -23.89
CA LYS A 35 -22.28 -7.86 -23.29
C LYS A 35 -22.25 -8.08 -21.78
N VAL A 36 -21.03 -8.29 -21.27
CA VAL A 36 -20.78 -8.52 -19.85
C VAL A 36 -19.80 -7.49 -19.33
N HIS A 37 -20.13 -6.88 -18.19
CA HIS A 37 -19.17 -6.14 -17.38
C HIS A 37 -18.73 -7.04 -16.24
N LEU A 38 -17.48 -7.49 -16.24
CA LEU A 38 -16.92 -8.34 -15.18
C LEU A 38 -16.03 -7.50 -14.29
N VAL A 39 -16.44 -7.27 -13.03
CA VAL A 39 -15.72 -6.41 -12.09
C VAL A 39 -14.97 -7.28 -11.08
N GLU A 40 -13.66 -7.07 -10.99
CA GLU A 40 -12.76 -7.77 -10.06
C GLU A 40 -12.04 -6.77 -9.16
N LYS A 41 -12.17 -6.99 -7.85
CA LYS A 41 -11.58 -6.17 -6.81
C LYS A 41 -10.06 -6.22 -6.84
N GLU A 42 -9.51 -7.41 -7.03
CA GLU A 42 -8.07 -7.64 -7.04
C GLU A 42 -7.44 -7.23 -8.37
N THR A 43 -6.11 -7.19 -8.39
CA THR A 43 -5.35 -6.78 -9.58
C THR A 43 -5.45 -7.77 -10.75
N CYS A 44 -5.97 -8.97 -10.51
CA CYS A 44 -6.14 -10.03 -11.48
C CYS A 44 -7.33 -10.93 -11.13
N ILE A 45 -7.87 -11.60 -12.14
CA ILE A 45 -8.95 -12.59 -12.01
C ILE A 45 -8.41 -13.95 -11.56
N GLY A 46 -9.30 -14.89 -11.19
CA GLY A 46 -8.97 -16.27 -10.81
C GLY A 46 -9.43 -16.67 -9.40
N GLY A 47 -9.51 -15.70 -8.47
CA GLY A 47 -9.94 -15.92 -7.10
C GLY A 47 -9.12 -16.97 -6.34
N HIS A 48 -9.71 -17.61 -5.33
CA HIS A 48 -9.03 -18.63 -4.51
C HIS A 48 -8.59 -19.87 -5.30
N MET A 49 -9.26 -20.20 -6.42
CA MET A 49 -8.85 -21.32 -7.26
C MET A 49 -7.42 -21.14 -7.79
N ALA A 50 -7.03 -19.91 -8.14
CA ALA A 50 -5.67 -19.63 -8.59
C ALA A 50 -4.59 -19.85 -7.51
N GLN A 51 -4.97 -19.82 -6.22
CA GLN A 51 -4.05 -20.08 -5.11
C GLN A 51 -3.81 -21.58 -4.85
N LEU A 52 -4.71 -22.45 -5.32
CA LEU A 52 -4.61 -23.89 -5.12
C LEU A 52 -3.52 -24.51 -5.99
N ASP A 53 -2.85 -25.54 -5.48
CA ASP A 53 -1.90 -26.31 -6.29
C ASP A 53 -2.65 -27.29 -7.21
N LYS A 54 -3.39 -28.21 -6.58
CA LYS A 54 -4.25 -29.19 -7.25
C LYS A 54 -5.72 -29.05 -6.86
N THR A 55 -6.61 -29.69 -7.60
CA THR A 55 -8.04 -29.77 -7.29
C THR A 55 -8.47 -31.22 -7.02
N PHE A 56 -9.28 -31.45 -5.99
CA PHE A 56 -9.89 -32.77 -5.76
C PHE A 56 -11.12 -32.96 -6.66
N PRO A 57 -11.53 -34.22 -6.94
CA PRO A 57 -10.88 -35.48 -6.58
C PRO A 57 -9.83 -35.92 -7.61
N THR A 58 -9.74 -35.25 -8.76
CA THR A 58 -8.94 -35.68 -9.91
C THR A 58 -7.44 -35.45 -9.74
N LEU A 59 -7.04 -34.56 -8.82
CA LEU A 59 -5.67 -34.09 -8.63
C LEU A 59 -5.10 -33.32 -9.84
N ASP A 60 -5.98 -32.78 -10.67
CA ASP A 60 -5.58 -31.88 -11.74
C ASP A 60 -4.93 -30.62 -11.18
N CYS A 61 -3.98 -30.08 -11.93
CA CYS A 61 -3.39 -28.79 -11.60
C CYS A 61 -4.44 -27.69 -11.70
N SER A 62 -4.61 -26.90 -10.64
CA SER A 62 -5.61 -25.82 -10.61
C SER A 62 -5.33 -24.79 -11.70
N ALA A 63 -4.06 -24.45 -11.94
CA ALA A 63 -3.65 -23.53 -13.00
C ALA A 63 -3.97 -24.08 -14.39
N CYS A 64 -3.84 -25.39 -14.62
CA CYS A 64 -4.15 -26.01 -15.92
C CYS A 64 -5.63 -25.87 -16.30
N ILE A 65 -6.52 -25.75 -15.31
CA ILE A 65 -7.96 -25.54 -15.52
C ILE A 65 -8.31 -24.05 -15.53
N SER A 66 -7.79 -23.29 -14.57
CA SER A 66 -8.17 -21.90 -14.36
C SER A 66 -7.51 -20.94 -15.34
N THR A 67 -6.22 -21.11 -15.66
CA THR A 67 -5.48 -20.16 -16.51
C THR A 67 -6.06 -20.05 -17.92
N PRO A 68 -6.44 -21.13 -18.63
CA PRO A 68 -7.12 -21.00 -19.93
C PRO A 68 -8.40 -20.17 -19.84
N LYS A 69 -9.26 -20.45 -18.85
CA LYS A 69 -10.49 -19.67 -18.62
C LYS A 69 -10.21 -18.19 -18.32
N MET A 70 -9.14 -17.91 -17.57
CA MET A 70 -8.72 -16.53 -17.31
C MET A 70 -8.32 -15.81 -18.60
N VAL A 71 -7.53 -16.47 -19.45
CA VAL A 71 -7.09 -15.93 -20.75
C VAL A 71 -8.29 -15.73 -21.68
N ASP A 72 -9.19 -16.70 -21.77
CA ASP A 72 -10.40 -16.62 -22.59
C ASP A 72 -11.27 -15.46 -22.11
N THR A 73 -11.51 -15.35 -20.80
CA THR A 73 -12.31 -14.27 -20.20
C THR A 73 -11.74 -12.90 -20.53
N ALA A 74 -10.42 -12.73 -20.46
CA ALA A 74 -9.79 -11.43 -20.68
C ALA A 74 -9.70 -11.02 -22.16
N ASN A 75 -9.76 -11.98 -23.09
CA ASN A 75 -9.70 -11.71 -24.53
C ASN A 75 -11.07 -11.82 -25.22
N HIS A 76 -12.13 -12.19 -24.49
CA HIS A 76 -13.45 -12.39 -25.07
C HIS A 76 -14.05 -11.05 -25.55
N PRO A 77 -14.54 -10.94 -26.80
CA PRO A 77 -14.98 -9.67 -27.39
C PRO A 77 -16.21 -9.06 -26.70
N ASN A 78 -17.05 -9.87 -26.07
CA ASN A 78 -18.24 -9.42 -25.34
C ASN A 78 -18.02 -9.21 -23.84
N ILE A 79 -16.81 -9.44 -23.31
CA ILE A 79 -16.51 -9.27 -21.88
C ILE A 79 -15.66 -8.02 -21.69
N ASN A 80 -16.21 -7.04 -21.00
CA ASN A 80 -15.50 -5.86 -20.53
C ASN A 80 -14.99 -6.10 -19.11
N LEU A 81 -13.70 -6.42 -19.00
CA LEU A 81 -13.05 -6.79 -17.75
C LEU A 81 -12.52 -5.55 -17.00
N HIS A 82 -13.09 -5.28 -15.82
CA HIS A 82 -12.67 -4.21 -14.91
C HIS A 82 -11.90 -4.81 -13.73
N THR A 83 -10.60 -5.02 -13.89
CA THR A 83 -9.73 -5.46 -12.79
C THR A 83 -9.28 -4.30 -11.91
N TYR A 84 -8.92 -4.60 -10.67
CA TYR A 84 -8.57 -3.63 -9.64
C TYR A 84 -9.66 -2.55 -9.46
N SER A 85 -10.91 -2.99 -9.51
CA SER A 85 -12.10 -2.14 -9.56
C SER A 85 -13.18 -2.65 -8.62
N GLU A 86 -13.93 -1.74 -8.01
CA GLU A 86 -14.95 -2.08 -7.01
C GLU A 86 -16.26 -1.35 -7.34
N ILE A 87 -17.39 -1.98 -7.02
CA ILE A 87 -18.69 -1.31 -7.11
C ILE A 87 -18.83 -0.39 -5.89
N VAL A 88 -19.14 0.88 -6.14
CA VAL A 88 -19.35 1.87 -5.06
C VAL A 88 -20.81 2.27 -4.90
N GLN A 89 -21.62 2.10 -5.93
CA GLN A 89 -23.04 2.43 -5.89
C GLN A 89 -23.81 1.63 -6.95
N VAL A 90 -25.02 1.18 -6.58
CA VAL A 90 -26.00 0.59 -7.49
C VAL A 90 -27.33 1.29 -7.27
N GLU A 91 -27.92 1.79 -8.34
CA GLU A 91 -29.21 2.48 -8.34
C GLU A 91 -30.12 1.87 -9.41
N GLY A 92 -31.42 2.14 -9.30
CA GLY A 92 -32.41 1.67 -10.27
C GLY A 92 -33.09 0.37 -9.84
N LYS A 93 -33.63 -0.35 -10.80
CA LYS A 93 -34.46 -1.55 -10.61
C LYS A 93 -34.14 -2.58 -11.68
N ALA A 94 -34.66 -3.80 -11.50
CA ALA A 94 -34.56 -4.89 -12.45
C ALA A 94 -34.78 -4.43 -13.90
N GLY A 95 -33.79 -4.67 -14.76
CA GLY A 95 -33.79 -4.26 -16.17
C GLY A 95 -33.14 -2.91 -16.47
N HIS A 96 -32.95 -2.06 -15.45
CA HIS A 96 -32.42 -0.70 -15.57
C HIS A 96 -31.56 -0.31 -14.36
N PHE A 97 -30.53 -1.10 -14.07
CA PHE A 97 -29.56 -0.75 -13.04
C PHE A 97 -28.57 0.27 -13.60
N LYS A 98 -28.30 1.32 -12.81
CA LYS A 98 -27.17 2.21 -13.00
C LYS A 98 -26.12 1.84 -11.95
N VAL A 99 -24.91 1.52 -12.40
CA VAL A 99 -23.84 1.04 -11.53
C VAL A 99 -22.62 1.93 -11.65
N THR A 100 -22.13 2.40 -10.51
CA THR A 100 -20.93 3.22 -10.41
C THR A 100 -19.77 2.33 -9.95
N ILE A 101 -18.74 2.27 -10.79
CA ILE A 101 -17.52 1.49 -10.59
C ILE A 101 -16.38 2.44 -10.27
N ARG A 102 -15.67 2.21 -9.15
CA ARG A 102 -14.40 2.86 -8.84
C ARG A 102 -13.25 1.99 -9.31
N LYS A 103 -12.50 2.45 -10.31
CA LYS A 103 -11.23 1.85 -10.71
C LYS A 103 -10.10 2.42 -9.87
N LYS A 104 -9.43 1.57 -9.11
CA LYS A 104 -8.32 1.97 -8.25
C LYS A 104 -7.08 2.31 -9.11
N PRO A 105 -6.26 3.31 -8.72
CA PRO A 105 -5.07 3.66 -9.47
C PRO A 105 -4.03 2.54 -9.35
N ARG A 106 -3.68 1.91 -10.48
CA ARG A 106 -2.58 0.93 -10.51
C ARG A 106 -1.20 1.59 -10.39
N PHE A 107 -1.13 2.90 -10.63
CA PHE A 107 0.09 3.68 -10.87
C PHE A 107 0.97 3.14 -11.99
N VAL A 108 0.37 2.32 -12.85
CA VAL A 108 0.97 1.68 -14.01
C VAL A 108 -0.06 1.71 -15.13
N ASP A 109 0.30 2.34 -16.24
CA ASP A 109 -0.48 2.35 -17.47
C ASP A 109 -0.50 0.94 -18.07
N VAL A 110 -1.67 0.30 -17.97
CA VAL A 110 -1.93 -1.08 -18.42
C VAL A 110 -1.67 -1.23 -19.92
N THR A 111 -1.90 -0.18 -20.71
CA THR A 111 -1.72 -0.20 -22.17
C THR A 111 -0.25 -0.24 -22.57
N LYS A 112 0.63 0.41 -21.78
CA LYS A 112 2.08 0.46 -22.01
C LYS A 112 2.84 -0.64 -21.30
N CYS A 113 2.31 -1.17 -20.21
CA CYS A 113 3.00 -2.16 -19.40
C CYS A 113 3.15 -3.49 -20.16
N THR A 114 4.37 -4.00 -20.27
CA THR A 114 4.65 -5.28 -20.95
C THR A 114 4.66 -6.49 -20.01
N GLY A 115 4.69 -6.27 -18.69
CA GLY A 115 4.81 -7.34 -17.70
C GLY A 115 6.21 -7.93 -17.55
N CYS A 116 7.28 -7.25 -18.02
CA CYS A 116 8.66 -7.80 -18.02
C CYS A 116 9.30 -8.01 -16.62
N GLY A 117 8.95 -7.18 -15.63
CA GLY A 117 9.40 -7.33 -14.25
C GLY A 117 10.66 -6.57 -13.82
N ASP A 118 11.29 -5.80 -14.70
CA ASP A 118 12.47 -4.98 -14.37
C ASP A 118 12.20 -3.99 -13.23
N CYS A 119 10.98 -3.45 -13.18
CA CYS A 119 10.55 -2.52 -12.15
C CYS A 119 10.52 -3.17 -10.75
N ALA A 120 10.06 -4.41 -10.65
CA ALA A 120 10.04 -5.16 -9.38
C ALA A 120 11.46 -5.56 -8.96
N ALA A 121 12.30 -5.98 -9.90
CA ALA A 121 13.70 -6.32 -9.62
C ALA A 121 14.48 -5.14 -9.01
N ARG A 122 14.15 -3.90 -9.40
CA ARG A 122 14.80 -2.68 -8.89
C ARG A 122 14.18 -2.14 -7.60
N CYS A 123 12.98 -2.59 -7.23
CA CYS A 123 12.25 -2.09 -6.08
C CYS A 123 12.94 -2.46 -4.74
N PRO A 124 13.32 -1.47 -3.91
CA PRO A 124 13.97 -1.75 -2.63
C PRO A 124 12.99 -2.16 -1.53
N VAL A 125 11.69 -1.90 -1.72
CA VAL A 125 10.64 -2.22 -0.75
C VAL A 125 10.22 -3.66 -0.87
N THR A 126 10.17 -4.34 0.27
CA THR A 126 9.66 -5.70 0.43
C THR A 126 8.43 -5.65 1.36
N LEU A 127 7.36 -6.33 0.95
CA LEU A 127 6.08 -6.44 1.66
C LEU A 127 5.66 -7.91 1.72
N PRO A 128 4.88 -8.34 2.73
CA PRO A 128 4.27 -9.66 2.73
C PRO A 128 3.38 -9.85 1.48
N ASN A 129 3.42 -11.04 0.86
CA ASN A 129 2.58 -11.35 -0.28
C ASN A 129 1.23 -11.92 0.18
N GLU A 130 0.15 -11.19 -0.06
CA GLU A 130 -1.22 -11.57 0.30
C GLU A 130 -1.69 -12.82 -0.47
N PHE A 131 -1.27 -12.99 -1.73
CA PHE A 131 -1.58 -14.18 -2.53
C PHE A 131 -0.94 -15.45 -1.95
N ASP A 132 0.23 -15.31 -1.33
CA ASP A 132 0.94 -16.39 -0.64
C ASP A 132 0.60 -16.48 0.85
N MET A 133 -0.53 -15.87 1.28
CA MET A 133 -0.98 -15.88 2.67
C MET A 133 0.04 -15.29 3.67
N GLY A 134 0.94 -14.43 3.21
CA GLY A 134 2.00 -13.84 4.02
C GLY A 134 3.22 -14.75 4.26
N LEU A 135 3.24 -15.97 3.70
CA LEU A 135 4.40 -16.86 3.74
C LEU A 135 5.55 -16.35 2.86
N GLY A 136 5.19 -15.76 1.72
CA GLY A 136 6.10 -15.16 0.76
C GLY A 136 6.22 -13.65 0.93
N ASN A 137 7.22 -13.09 0.26
CA ASN A 137 7.38 -11.65 0.12
C ASN A 137 7.17 -11.23 -1.33
N ARG A 138 6.62 -10.05 -1.53
CA ARG A 138 6.55 -9.35 -2.82
C ARG A 138 7.18 -7.97 -2.73
N LYS A 139 7.30 -7.31 -3.87
CA LYS A 139 7.74 -5.91 -3.96
C LYS A 139 6.55 -4.96 -3.89
N ALA A 140 6.81 -3.67 -3.66
CA ALA A 140 5.75 -2.66 -3.70
C ALA A 140 5.12 -2.53 -5.09
N ILE A 141 5.92 -2.64 -6.16
CA ILE A 141 5.43 -2.84 -7.53
C ILE A 141 5.44 -4.34 -7.85
N TYR A 142 4.29 -4.93 -8.13
CA TYR A 142 4.11 -6.38 -8.17
C TYR A 142 3.10 -6.83 -9.22
N ILE A 143 3.18 -8.12 -9.54
CA ILE A 143 2.10 -8.92 -10.12
C ILE A 143 1.75 -9.96 -9.05
N SER A 144 0.46 -10.27 -8.84
CA SER A 144 0.01 -11.12 -7.73
C SER A 144 0.59 -12.53 -7.78
N PHE A 145 0.67 -13.11 -8.99
CA PHE A 145 1.29 -14.41 -9.25
C PHE A 145 1.71 -14.52 -10.73
N PRO A 146 2.61 -15.44 -11.11
CA PRO A 146 3.21 -15.45 -12.45
C PRO A 146 2.22 -15.59 -13.62
N GLN A 147 1.08 -16.27 -13.42
CA GLN A 147 0.05 -16.49 -14.43
C GLN A 147 -1.13 -15.51 -14.30
N ALA A 148 -0.96 -14.41 -13.56
CA ALA A 148 -2.02 -13.44 -13.33
C ALA A 148 -2.56 -12.87 -14.65
N VAL A 149 -3.88 -12.69 -14.72
CA VAL A 149 -4.56 -12.07 -15.85
C VAL A 149 -5.37 -10.86 -15.36
N PRO A 150 -5.14 -9.65 -15.92
CA PRO A 150 -4.12 -9.34 -16.92
C PRO A 150 -2.70 -9.42 -16.33
N LEU A 151 -1.72 -9.80 -17.14
CA LEU A 151 -0.31 -9.88 -16.73
C LEU A 151 0.33 -8.48 -16.68
N LYS A 152 -0.10 -7.67 -15.71
CA LYS A 152 0.20 -6.24 -15.62
C LYS A 152 0.55 -5.87 -14.18
N TYR A 153 1.61 -5.07 -14.04
CA TYR A 153 2.08 -4.63 -12.73
C TYR A 153 1.10 -3.64 -12.08
N THR A 154 1.08 -3.65 -10.75
CA THR A 154 0.40 -2.69 -9.90
C THR A 154 1.37 -2.21 -8.82
N MET A 155 1.27 -0.94 -8.44
CA MET A 155 2.03 -0.39 -7.32
C MET A 155 1.14 -0.26 -6.09
N ASP A 156 1.53 -0.91 -5.00
CA ASP A 156 0.96 -0.71 -3.67
C ASP A 156 1.49 0.61 -3.10
N ARG A 157 0.79 1.70 -3.37
CA ARG A 157 1.08 3.05 -2.88
C ARG A 157 -0.11 3.54 -2.06
N ARG A 158 0.04 3.57 -0.74
CA ARG A 158 -1.04 3.86 0.24
C ARG A 158 -1.07 5.33 0.68
N GLY A 159 -0.35 6.19 -0.04
CA GLY A 159 -0.14 7.60 0.27
C GLY A 159 1.26 7.90 0.80
N THR A 160 1.43 9.08 1.40
CA THR A 160 2.74 9.55 1.88
C THR A 160 3.08 8.97 3.25
N SER A 161 4.29 8.42 3.36
CA SER A 161 4.79 7.88 4.63
C SER A 161 4.87 8.97 5.73
N PRO A 162 4.64 8.65 7.01
CA PRO A 162 4.72 9.63 8.10
C PRO A 162 6.07 10.33 8.19
N CYS A 163 7.18 9.61 7.93
CA CYS A 163 8.53 10.18 7.99
C CYS A 163 8.81 11.18 6.87
N THR A 164 8.15 11.06 5.71
CA THR A 164 8.19 12.05 4.63
C THR A 164 7.17 13.17 4.86
N ALA A 165 5.94 12.85 5.28
CA ALA A 165 4.85 13.81 5.46
C ALA A 165 5.10 14.83 6.57
N THR A 166 5.77 14.41 7.66
CA THR A 166 6.09 15.27 8.81
C THR A 166 7.33 16.14 8.59
N CYS A 167 8.13 15.84 7.56
CA CYS A 167 9.32 16.61 7.24
C CYS A 167 8.89 17.94 6.60
N PRO A 168 9.24 19.11 7.17
CA PRO A 168 8.87 20.41 6.59
C PRO A 168 9.38 20.60 5.15
N LEU A 169 10.50 19.96 4.80
CA LEU A 169 11.06 19.94 3.45
C LEU A 169 10.52 18.82 2.55
N HIS A 170 9.67 17.94 3.09
CA HIS A 170 9.18 16.73 2.44
C HIS A 170 10.30 15.83 1.88
N CYS A 171 11.45 15.77 2.56
CA CYS A 171 12.53 14.85 2.19
C CYS A 171 12.01 13.41 2.19
N ASN A 172 12.35 12.63 1.15
CA ASN A 172 11.86 11.27 1.01
C ASN A 172 12.59 10.27 1.94
N ALA A 173 12.28 10.35 3.23
CA ALA A 173 12.87 9.50 4.26
C ALA A 173 12.61 8.02 4.04
N HIS A 174 11.38 7.66 3.67
CA HIS A 174 11.05 6.27 3.37
C HIS A 174 11.88 5.74 2.19
N GLY A 175 12.05 6.54 1.14
CA GLY A 175 12.83 6.19 -0.05
C GLY A 175 14.29 5.90 0.25
N TYR A 176 15.02 6.83 0.90
CA TYR A 176 16.45 6.61 1.15
C TYR A 176 16.68 5.53 2.21
N VAL A 177 15.78 5.37 3.19
CA VAL A 177 15.86 4.24 4.13
C VAL A 177 15.68 2.91 3.40
N ALA A 178 14.72 2.81 2.47
CA ALA A 178 14.54 1.60 1.68
C ALA A 178 15.80 1.29 0.83
N LEU A 179 16.40 2.30 0.20
CA LEU A 179 17.65 2.12 -0.56
C LEU A 179 18.83 1.69 0.32
N ILE A 180 18.99 2.30 1.50
CA ILE A 180 20.01 1.89 2.50
C ILE A 180 19.84 0.43 2.89
N SER A 181 18.61 -0.07 3.09
CA SER A 181 18.36 -1.48 3.46
C SER A 181 18.87 -2.50 2.43
N GLN A 182 19.13 -2.05 1.19
CA GLN A 182 19.68 -2.84 0.10
C GLN A 182 21.16 -2.52 -0.18
N GLY A 183 21.81 -1.70 0.66
CA GLY A 183 23.19 -1.25 0.44
C GLY A 183 23.37 -0.26 -0.72
N LYS A 184 22.28 0.29 -1.26
CA LYS A 184 22.30 1.25 -2.37
C LYS A 184 22.59 2.68 -1.89
N PHE A 185 23.77 2.87 -1.32
CA PHE A 185 24.11 4.10 -0.61
C PHE A 185 24.23 5.33 -1.54
N LYS A 186 24.75 5.15 -2.77
CA LYS A 186 24.90 6.24 -3.74
C LYS A 186 23.53 6.75 -4.20
N GLU A 187 22.61 5.85 -4.51
CA GLU A 187 21.23 6.18 -4.87
C GLU A 187 20.47 6.80 -3.70
N ALA A 188 20.70 6.31 -2.48
CA ALA A 188 20.11 6.88 -1.27
C ALA A 188 20.57 8.33 -1.04
N LEU A 189 21.87 8.62 -1.19
CA LEU A 189 22.41 9.97 -1.07
C LEU A 189 21.88 10.89 -2.18
N ALA A 190 21.81 10.40 -3.41
CA ALA A 190 21.22 11.15 -4.53
C ALA A 190 19.75 11.53 -4.25
N LEU A 191 18.98 10.60 -3.69
CA LEU A 191 17.59 10.85 -3.31
C LEU A 191 17.46 11.87 -2.15
N VAL A 192 18.37 11.86 -1.18
CA VAL A 192 18.43 12.91 -0.14
C VAL A 192 18.66 14.27 -0.79
N LYS A 193 19.62 14.35 -1.72
CA LYS A 193 20.01 15.59 -2.41
C LYS A 193 18.96 16.16 -3.33
N GLU A 194 17.98 15.37 -3.78
CA GLU A 194 16.91 15.84 -4.66
C GLU A 194 16.13 17.02 -4.05
N LYS A 195 15.88 16.98 -2.74
CA LYS A 195 15.14 18.01 -1.99
C LYS A 195 16.03 18.85 -1.08
N LEU A 196 17.26 18.39 -0.82
CA LEU A 196 18.12 18.98 0.19
C LEU A 196 19.47 19.39 -0.40
N PRO A 197 19.71 20.69 -0.61
CA PRO A 197 21.00 21.16 -1.12
C PRO A 197 22.15 21.00 -0.12
N PHE A 198 21.83 20.94 1.17
CA PHE A 198 22.77 20.89 2.28
C PHE A 198 22.55 19.62 3.14
N PRO A 199 22.88 18.43 2.60
CA PRO A 199 22.61 17.17 3.28
C PRO A 199 23.39 17.00 4.58
N GLY A 200 24.61 17.55 4.67
CA GLY A 200 25.44 17.49 5.87
C GLY A 200 24.91 18.33 7.02
N ILE A 201 24.55 19.58 6.77
CA ILE A 201 23.99 20.47 7.80
C ILE A 201 22.77 19.82 8.47
N LEU A 202 21.82 19.28 7.70
CA LEU A 202 20.67 18.60 8.30
C LEU A 202 20.98 17.20 8.84
N ALA A 203 22.07 16.55 8.46
CA ALA A 203 22.49 15.30 9.09
C ALA A 203 22.96 15.52 10.53
N TYR A 204 23.51 16.70 10.83
CA TYR A 204 24.07 17.03 12.14
C TYR A 204 23.16 17.89 13.03
N ALA A 205 22.34 18.75 12.42
CA ALA A 205 21.59 19.79 13.14
C ALA A 205 20.05 19.71 12.99
N CYS A 206 19.51 18.68 12.33
CA CYS A 206 18.05 18.52 12.19
C CYS A 206 17.37 18.11 13.51
N SER A 207 16.15 18.63 13.74
CA SER A 207 15.27 18.29 14.87
C SER A 207 14.55 16.94 14.74
N HIS A 208 14.80 16.20 13.65
CA HIS A 208 14.36 14.83 13.34
C HIS A 208 12.85 14.56 13.59
N PRO A 209 11.93 15.38 13.05
CA PRO A 209 10.49 15.15 13.22
C PRO A 209 10.03 13.80 12.64
N CYS A 210 10.74 13.30 11.62
CA CYS A 210 10.51 12.01 10.98
C CYS A 210 10.60 10.81 11.95
N GLU A 211 11.49 10.86 12.94
CA GLU A 211 11.64 9.81 13.94
C GLU A 211 10.53 9.87 14.99
N ARG A 212 10.05 11.08 15.33
CA ARG A 212 9.00 11.31 16.35
C ARG A 212 7.63 10.77 15.93
N GLU A 213 7.36 10.76 14.63
CA GLU A 213 6.12 10.24 14.04
C GLU A 213 6.34 8.88 13.34
N CYS A 214 7.48 8.23 13.57
CA CYS A 214 7.74 6.90 13.03
C CYS A 214 6.77 5.87 13.63
N LYS A 215 6.02 5.16 12.77
CA LYS A 215 5.06 4.13 13.19
C LYS A 215 5.66 2.96 13.95
N ARG A 216 6.97 2.78 13.85
CA ARG A 216 7.67 1.70 14.55
C ARG A 216 7.70 1.86 16.07
N ILE A 217 7.41 3.07 16.59
CA ILE A 217 7.19 3.34 18.02
C ILE A 217 6.08 2.46 18.61
N GLU A 218 5.10 2.04 17.79
CA GLU A 218 4.02 1.16 18.24
C GLU A 218 4.48 -0.30 18.45
N LYS A 219 5.67 -0.67 17.95
CA LYS A 219 6.25 -2.01 18.10
C LYS A 219 7.42 -2.06 19.08
N ASP A 220 8.36 -1.13 18.95
CA ASP A 220 9.57 -1.05 19.78
C ASP A 220 10.11 0.39 19.82
N ARG A 221 11.10 0.75 18.98
CA ARG A 221 11.73 2.07 18.92
C ARG A 221 11.70 2.62 17.49
N PRO A 222 11.68 3.96 17.31
CA PRO A 222 11.73 4.55 15.99
C PRO A 222 13.03 4.15 15.26
N LEU A 223 12.98 4.26 13.94
CA LEU A 223 14.19 4.17 13.13
C LEU A 223 15.11 5.35 13.42
N SER A 224 16.41 5.11 13.47
CA SER A 224 17.45 6.14 13.59
C SER A 224 17.72 6.83 12.24
N ILE A 225 16.68 7.37 11.61
CA ILE A 225 16.71 8.05 10.29
C ILE A 225 17.80 9.12 10.21
N CYS A 226 18.03 9.87 11.29
CA CYS A 226 19.08 10.88 11.38
C CYS A 226 20.48 10.26 11.22
N HIS A 227 20.76 9.16 11.92
CA HIS A 227 22.03 8.44 11.83
C HIS A 227 22.22 7.77 10.46
N LEU A 228 21.14 7.23 9.89
CA LEU A 228 21.13 6.69 8.53
C LEU A 228 21.54 7.76 7.51
N LYS A 229 20.95 8.95 7.61
CA LYS A 229 21.31 10.09 6.74
C LYS A 229 22.73 10.59 6.99
N ARG A 230 23.19 10.63 8.24
CA ARG A 230 24.55 11.04 8.60
C ARG A 230 25.59 10.09 8.02
N PHE A 231 25.37 8.78 8.11
CA PHE A 231 26.24 7.80 7.46
C PHE A 231 26.40 8.08 5.96
N LEU A 232 25.29 8.37 5.26
CA LEU A 232 25.35 8.69 3.83
C LEU A 232 26.25 9.89 3.54
N VAL A 233 26.20 10.93 4.37
CA VAL A 233 27.03 12.14 4.16
C VAL A 233 28.49 11.87 4.49
N ASP A 234 28.75 11.14 5.58
CA ASP A 234 30.10 10.95 6.12
C ASP A 234 30.92 9.92 5.32
N HIS A 235 30.28 8.88 4.78
CA HIS A 235 30.98 7.69 4.27
C HIS A 235 30.74 7.39 2.78
N VAL A 236 29.78 8.06 2.13
CA VAL A 236 29.49 7.79 0.73
C VAL A 236 30.16 8.86 -0.13
N GLU A 237 31.00 8.41 -1.05
CA GLU A 237 31.61 9.30 -2.04
C GLU A 237 30.52 10.01 -2.86
N GLU A 238 30.63 11.34 -2.90
CA GLU A 238 29.79 12.17 -3.74
C GLU A 238 30.35 12.25 -5.15
N SER A 239 29.45 12.20 -6.14
CA SER A 239 29.78 12.70 -7.47
C SER A 239 30.09 14.20 -7.40
N GLU A 240 30.97 14.68 -8.27
CA GLU A 240 31.22 16.12 -8.40
C GLU A 240 29.90 16.86 -8.67
N PHE A 241 29.71 17.96 -7.94
CA PHE A 241 28.53 18.80 -8.11
C PHE A 241 28.73 19.68 -9.34
N GLU A 242 28.07 19.29 -10.42
CA GLU A 242 27.93 20.11 -11.62
C GLU A 242 26.51 20.68 -11.68
N PHE A 243 26.41 21.96 -12.02
CA PHE A 243 25.13 22.62 -12.21
C PHE A 243 25.14 23.43 -13.50
N THR A 244 24.15 23.18 -14.33
CA THR A 244 23.81 24.01 -15.47
C THR A 244 22.33 24.36 -15.36
N PRO A 245 21.95 25.64 -15.42
CA PRO A 245 20.56 26.03 -15.35
C PRO A 245 19.78 25.47 -16.55
N PRO A 246 18.54 24.99 -16.36
CA PRO A 246 17.74 24.45 -17.47
C PRO A 246 17.46 25.49 -18.56
N GLN A 247 17.20 26.73 -18.13
CA GLN A 247 17.02 27.92 -18.97
C GLN A 247 17.32 29.16 -18.11
N GLU A 248 18.17 30.06 -18.59
CA GLU A 248 18.38 31.34 -17.90
C GLU A 248 17.19 32.28 -18.11
N ARG A 249 16.80 32.95 -17.04
CA ARG A 249 15.74 33.95 -17.00
C ARG A 249 16.35 35.33 -16.76
N ASN A 250 15.74 36.35 -17.36
CA ASN A 250 16.26 37.73 -17.28
C ASN A 250 15.97 38.39 -15.92
N GLN A 251 14.99 37.88 -15.17
CA GLN A 251 14.61 38.43 -13.87
C GLN A 251 15.67 38.11 -12.81
N ARG A 252 15.94 39.11 -11.96
CA ARG A 252 16.88 39.10 -10.86
C ARG A 252 16.14 39.12 -9.52
N VAL A 253 16.62 38.31 -8.58
CA VAL A 253 16.05 38.23 -7.23
C VAL A 253 17.12 38.57 -6.19
N ALA A 254 16.78 39.48 -5.27
CA ALA A 254 17.61 39.78 -4.11
C ALA A 254 17.17 38.95 -2.90
N ILE A 255 18.13 38.38 -2.19
CA ILE A 255 17.92 37.67 -0.93
C ILE A 255 18.70 38.39 0.16
N ILE A 256 18.02 38.81 1.21
CA ILE A 256 18.59 39.56 2.33
C ILE A 256 18.73 38.62 3.53
N GLY A 257 19.97 38.25 3.85
CA GLY A 257 20.33 37.28 4.89
C GLY A 257 20.76 35.94 4.30
N GLY A 258 22.02 35.57 4.51
CA GLY A 258 22.66 34.33 4.06
C GLY A 258 22.50 33.15 5.03
N GLY A 259 21.42 33.13 5.82
CA GLY A 259 21.07 32.01 6.71
C GLY A 259 20.33 30.85 6.00
N PRO A 260 19.94 29.78 6.73
CA PRO A 260 19.35 28.57 6.13
C PRO A 260 18.14 28.84 5.22
N SER A 261 17.26 29.76 5.61
CA SER A 261 16.08 30.15 4.82
C SER A 261 16.48 30.88 3.53
N GLY A 262 17.43 31.81 3.59
CA GLY A 262 17.89 32.56 2.42
C GLY A 262 18.62 31.67 1.43
N LEU A 263 19.51 30.81 1.93
CA LEU A 263 20.34 29.93 1.10
C LEU A 263 19.53 28.89 0.33
N ILE A 264 18.50 28.29 0.94
CA ILE A 264 17.66 27.33 0.22
C ILE A 264 16.73 28.03 -0.79
N ALA A 265 16.25 29.23 -0.48
CA ALA A 265 15.52 30.05 -1.44
C ALA A 265 16.41 30.40 -2.63
N ALA A 266 17.68 30.77 -2.38
CA ALA A 266 18.66 31.05 -3.40
C ALA A 266 18.90 29.84 -4.31
N TYR A 267 19.12 28.68 -3.69
CA TYR A 267 19.31 27.42 -4.39
C TYR A 267 18.11 27.07 -5.29
N ASP A 268 16.89 27.12 -4.75
CA ASP A 268 15.69 26.74 -5.50
C ASP A 268 15.37 27.73 -6.63
N LEU A 269 15.49 29.04 -6.40
CA LEU A 269 15.29 30.07 -7.42
C LEU A 269 16.33 29.96 -8.54
N ARG A 270 17.59 29.68 -8.18
CA ARG A 270 18.64 29.46 -9.17
C ARG A 270 18.36 28.20 -10.01
N LYS A 271 17.87 27.13 -9.40
CA LYS A 271 17.43 25.90 -10.12
C LYS A 271 16.27 26.17 -11.09
N MET A 272 15.43 27.17 -10.78
CA MET A 272 14.36 27.66 -11.65
C MET A 272 14.85 28.63 -12.75
N GLY A 273 16.15 28.96 -12.79
CA GLY A 273 16.76 29.76 -13.84
C GLY A 273 16.88 31.26 -13.54
N TYR A 274 16.53 31.72 -12.33
CA TYR A 274 16.67 33.13 -11.97
C TYR A 274 18.11 33.49 -11.62
N SER A 275 18.49 34.74 -11.92
CA SER A 275 19.71 35.35 -11.40
C SER A 275 19.48 35.77 -9.94
N VAL A 276 20.34 35.31 -9.03
CA VAL A 276 20.13 35.52 -7.59
C VAL A 276 21.36 36.19 -6.98
N THR A 277 21.13 37.26 -6.22
CA THR A 277 22.15 37.93 -5.40
C THR A 277 21.78 37.81 -3.91
N VAL A 278 22.68 37.24 -3.11
CA VAL A 278 22.53 37.09 -1.66
C VAL A 278 23.35 38.17 -0.97
N PHE A 279 22.71 38.97 -0.14
CA PHE A 279 23.32 39.99 0.71
C PHE A 279 23.42 39.47 2.14
N GLU A 280 24.64 39.38 2.66
CA GLU A 280 24.93 38.93 4.02
C GLU A 280 25.75 40.01 4.74
N SER A 281 25.30 40.40 5.94
CA SER A 281 25.99 41.41 6.75
C SER A 281 27.23 40.86 7.43
N GLY A 282 27.28 39.54 7.67
CA GLY A 282 28.46 38.84 8.16
C GLY A 282 29.56 38.66 7.10
N ASN A 283 30.74 38.24 7.58
CA ASN A 283 31.89 37.94 6.73
C ASN A 283 31.87 36.50 6.16
N GLU A 284 30.86 35.71 6.48
CA GLU A 284 30.65 34.35 5.99
C GLU A 284 29.15 34.00 5.91
N LEU A 285 28.80 33.02 5.07
CA LEU A 285 27.43 32.52 4.94
C LEU A 285 27.06 31.55 6.07
N GLY A 286 25.76 31.29 6.23
CA GLY A 286 25.20 30.26 7.11
C GLY A 286 24.62 30.80 8.42
N GLY A 287 24.94 32.04 8.80
CA GLY A 287 24.39 32.69 9.99
C GLY A 287 24.55 31.85 11.26
N LEU A 288 23.44 31.53 11.95
CA LEU A 288 23.48 30.68 13.14
C LEU A 288 23.99 29.25 12.88
N LEU A 289 23.98 28.75 11.64
CA LEU A 289 24.61 27.45 11.33
C LEU A 289 26.12 27.50 11.58
N THR A 290 26.74 28.62 11.23
CA THR A 290 28.19 28.81 11.25
C THR A 290 28.69 29.31 12.61
N HIS A 291 27.93 30.20 13.24
CA HIS A 291 28.32 30.84 14.51
C HIS A 291 27.59 30.30 15.74
N GLY A 292 26.45 29.63 15.57
CA GLY A 292 25.58 29.20 16.67
C GLY A 292 25.78 27.74 17.13
N PHE A 293 26.48 26.91 16.35
CA PHE A 293 26.73 25.50 16.70
C PHE A 293 28.18 25.27 17.16
N PRO A 294 28.40 24.53 18.27
CA PRO A 294 29.74 24.06 18.62
C PRO A 294 30.31 23.14 17.54
N SER A 295 31.61 23.24 17.25
CA SER A 295 32.28 22.48 16.19
C SER A 295 32.24 20.96 16.37
N TYR A 296 32.14 20.46 17.61
CA TYR A 296 31.95 19.04 17.91
C TYR A 296 30.53 18.53 17.58
N ARG A 297 29.57 19.45 17.37
CA ARG A 297 28.18 19.15 17.02
C ARG A 297 27.91 19.35 15.53
N LEU A 298 28.46 20.39 14.93
CA LEU A 298 28.40 20.64 13.50
C LEU A 298 29.80 21.06 13.02
N PRO A 299 30.59 20.13 12.45
CA PRO A 299 31.95 20.44 12.03
C PRO A 299 31.97 21.52 10.94
N ARG A 300 32.89 22.49 11.04
CA ARG A 300 33.00 23.59 10.05
C ARG A 300 33.20 23.08 8.62
N GLN A 301 33.99 22.03 8.44
CA GLN A 301 34.22 21.40 7.14
C GLN A 301 32.91 20.90 6.49
N VAL A 302 31.94 20.44 7.28
CA VAL A 302 30.62 20.01 6.77
C VAL A 302 29.82 21.21 6.28
N ILE A 303 29.86 22.33 7.03
CA ILE A 303 29.21 23.59 6.63
C ILE A 303 29.84 24.11 5.35
N GLU A 304 31.16 24.25 5.30
CA GLU A 304 31.90 24.74 4.14
C GLU A 304 31.62 23.89 2.89
N LYS A 305 31.62 22.56 3.05
CA LYS A 305 31.30 21.62 1.96
C LYS A 305 29.90 21.86 1.42
N ASP A 306 28.89 21.88 2.27
CA ASP A 306 27.50 22.08 1.87
C ASP A 306 27.29 23.47 1.24
N LEU A 307 27.85 24.52 1.84
CA LEU A 307 27.68 25.89 1.35
C LEU A 307 28.45 26.16 0.06
N SER A 308 29.49 25.38 -0.25
CA SER A 308 30.22 25.49 -1.53
C SER A 308 29.31 25.33 -2.76
N VAL A 309 28.18 24.62 -2.61
CA VAL A 309 27.17 24.43 -3.65
C VAL A 309 26.62 25.77 -4.15
N ILE A 310 26.43 26.75 -3.27
CA ILE A 310 25.88 28.08 -3.63
C ILE A 310 26.80 28.79 -4.62
N ASN A 311 28.11 28.79 -4.34
CA ASN A 311 29.10 29.38 -5.25
C ASN A 311 29.19 28.60 -6.57
N LYS A 312 29.15 27.26 -6.51
CA LYS A 312 29.19 26.39 -7.71
C LYS A 312 27.97 26.57 -8.63
N MET A 313 26.84 27.06 -8.11
CA MET A 313 25.66 27.37 -8.92
C MET A 313 25.72 28.75 -9.59
N GLY A 314 26.77 29.55 -9.33
CA GLY A 314 26.90 30.90 -9.86
C GLY A 314 25.97 31.93 -9.19
N ILE A 315 25.57 31.68 -7.94
CA ILE A 315 24.81 32.65 -7.15
C ILE A 315 25.78 33.75 -6.69
N GLU A 316 25.44 35.02 -6.93
CA GLU A 316 26.26 36.14 -6.48
C GLU A 316 26.12 36.31 -4.97
N VAL A 317 27.23 36.33 -4.24
CA VAL A 317 27.23 36.49 -2.79
C VAL A 317 27.99 37.77 -2.42
N ARG A 318 27.31 38.67 -1.71
CA ARG A 318 27.88 39.92 -1.18
C ARG A 318 27.95 39.84 0.34
N LEU A 319 29.14 39.51 0.85
CA LEU A 319 29.45 39.47 2.28
C LEU A 319 29.75 40.88 2.80
N ASN A 320 29.70 41.06 4.12
CA ASN A 320 29.90 42.34 4.80
C ASN A 320 29.03 43.47 4.22
N THR A 321 27.82 43.15 3.79
CA THR A 321 26.91 44.10 3.13
C THR A 321 25.61 44.17 3.91
N GLU A 322 25.42 45.28 4.64
CA GLU A 322 24.22 45.55 5.41
C GLU A 322 23.20 46.34 4.57
N VAL A 323 22.11 45.66 4.16
CA VAL A 323 21.01 46.30 3.43
C VAL A 323 20.36 47.38 4.32
N GLY A 324 20.17 48.57 3.75
CA GLY A 324 19.71 49.78 4.44
C GLY A 324 20.83 50.74 4.83
N LYS A 325 22.06 50.24 4.98
CA LYS A 325 23.25 51.03 5.29
C LYS A 325 24.19 51.13 4.10
N ASP A 326 24.61 49.98 3.57
CA ASP A 326 25.55 49.88 2.44
C ASP A 326 24.82 49.84 1.09
N VAL A 327 23.60 49.31 1.08
CA VAL A 327 22.72 49.25 -0.10
C VAL A 327 21.36 49.85 0.25
N PRO A 328 20.99 51.02 -0.30
CA PRO A 328 19.67 51.62 -0.06
C PRO A 328 18.52 50.74 -0.56
N ALA A 329 17.39 50.76 0.13
CA ALA A 329 16.21 49.96 -0.23
C ALA A 329 15.68 50.32 -1.64
N GLU A 330 15.75 51.60 -2.02
CA GLU A 330 15.35 52.08 -3.35
C GLU A 330 16.19 51.48 -4.46
N THR A 331 17.48 51.27 -4.21
CA THR A 331 18.40 50.65 -5.18
C THR A 331 18.01 49.19 -5.40
N LEU A 332 17.65 48.47 -4.33
CA LEU A 332 17.17 47.08 -4.46
C LEU A 332 15.86 47.01 -5.24
N LEU A 333 14.90 47.88 -4.95
CA LEU A 333 13.60 47.92 -5.62
C LEU A 333 13.70 48.29 -7.12
N GLN A 334 14.72 49.05 -7.51
CA GLN A 334 14.98 49.37 -8.93
C GLN A 334 15.76 48.28 -9.66
N THR A 335 16.57 47.50 -8.93
CA THR A 335 17.48 46.52 -9.54
C THR A 335 16.88 45.13 -9.62
N PHE A 336 16.06 44.73 -8.65
CA PHE A 336 15.55 43.37 -8.54
C PHE A 336 14.03 43.34 -8.67
N GLU A 337 13.51 42.40 -9.46
CA GLU A 337 12.08 42.24 -9.69
C GLU A 337 11.36 41.62 -8.47
N ALA A 338 12.09 40.92 -7.60
CA ALA A 338 11.58 40.40 -6.34
C ALA A 338 12.66 40.44 -5.25
N ILE A 339 12.22 40.61 -4.00
CA ILE A 339 13.09 40.65 -2.82
C ILE A 339 12.59 39.63 -1.80
N PHE A 340 13.51 38.84 -1.23
CA PHE A 340 13.24 37.93 -0.12
C PHE A 340 14.01 38.34 1.13
N ILE A 341 13.29 38.66 2.20
CA ILE A 341 13.85 39.02 3.51
C ILE A 341 13.92 37.77 4.38
N SER A 342 15.12 37.28 4.68
CA SER A 342 15.38 36.08 5.48
C SER A 342 16.40 36.33 6.60
N VAL A 343 16.39 37.53 7.17
CA VAL A 343 17.22 37.90 8.33
C VAL A 343 16.78 37.17 9.60
N GLY A 344 17.65 37.16 10.63
CA GLY A 344 17.28 36.64 11.95
C GLY A 344 16.24 37.49 12.67
N THR A 345 15.71 37.02 13.80
CA THR A 345 14.67 37.70 14.59
C THR A 345 14.99 39.16 14.88
N ALA A 346 16.24 39.48 15.23
CA ALA A 346 16.68 40.85 15.52
C ALA A 346 16.70 41.76 14.29
N GLY A 347 16.85 41.20 13.09
CA GLY A 347 16.89 41.97 11.84
C GLY A 347 15.52 42.40 11.33
N ALA A 348 14.41 41.83 11.84
CA ALA A 348 13.06 42.16 11.41
C ALA A 348 12.71 43.64 11.64
N GLU A 349 13.24 44.24 12.71
CA GLU A 349 13.09 45.66 12.99
C GLU A 349 13.81 46.54 11.98
N SER A 350 15.09 46.28 11.74
CA SER A 350 15.89 47.03 10.78
C SER A 350 15.26 46.99 9.39
N MET A 351 14.80 45.81 8.95
CA MET A 351 14.13 45.67 7.65
C MET A 351 12.84 46.50 7.55
N ALA A 352 12.07 46.61 8.64
CA ALA A 352 10.86 47.44 8.66
C ALA A 352 11.17 48.95 8.66
N GLN A 353 12.35 49.35 9.14
CA GLN A 353 12.83 50.73 9.05
C GLN A 353 13.29 51.05 7.62
N PHE A 354 13.99 50.13 6.97
CA PHE A 354 14.54 50.34 5.63
C PHE A 354 13.49 50.24 4.52
N PHE A 355 12.55 49.29 4.62
CA PHE A 355 11.42 49.19 3.69
C PHE A 355 10.21 49.94 4.24
N HIS A 356 10.10 51.22 3.89
CA HIS A 356 9.01 52.08 4.33
C HIS A 356 7.63 51.44 4.08
N GLY A 357 6.84 51.33 5.14
CA GLY A 357 5.50 50.75 5.09
C GLY A 357 5.43 49.23 5.26
N LEU A 358 6.57 48.54 5.47
CA LEU A 358 6.57 47.11 5.80
C LEU A 358 5.95 46.87 7.19
N LYS A 359 4.83 46.13 7.22
CA LYS A 359 4.08 45.86 8.44
C LYS A 359 4.73 44.77 9.29
N ARG A 360 4.66 44.95 10.61
CA ARG A 360 5.08 43.96 11.61
C ARG A 360 3.88 43.47 12.42
N THR A 361 3.97 42.25 12.92
CA THR A 361 3.00 41.69 13.86
C THR A 361 3.17 42.33 15.25
N ARG A 362 2.22 42.09 16.16
CA ARG A 362 2.35 42.52 17.57
C ARG A 362 3.57 41.93 18.28
N LYS A 363 4.14 40.83 17.77
CA LYS A 363 5.33 40.18 18.32
C LYS A 363 6.64 40.71 17.74
N GLY A 364 6.59 41.72 16.86
CA GLY A 364 7.77 42.33 16.23
C GLY A 364 8.28 41.60 14.97
N SER A 365 7.71 40.44 14.61
CA SER A 365 8.04 39.74 13.36
C SER A 365 7.41 40.41 12.14
N ILE A 366 7.97 40.17 10.94
CA ILE A 366 7.41 40.70 9.68
C ILE A 366 6.06 40.04 9.40
N GLN A 367 5.06 40.86 9.07
CA GLN A 367 3.73 40.37 8.71
C GLN A 367 3.72 39.94 7.23
N VAL A 368 3.36 38.69 6.98
CA VAL A 368 3.21 38.12 5.64
C VAL A 368 1.92 37.32 5.51
N ASN A 369 1.51 37.06 4.27
CA ASN A 369 0.51 36.05 3.98
C ASN A 369 1.08 34.66 4.37
N PRO A 370 0.37 33.82 5.14
CA PRO A 370 0.90 32.54 5.63
C PRO A 370 1.11 31.47 4.54
N ILE A 371 0.51 31.65 3.35
CA ILE A 371 0.65 30.74 2.21
C ILE A 371 1.69 31.30 1.22
N SER A 372 1.55 32.55 0.76
CA SER A 372 2.49 33.09 -0.23
C SER A 372 3.77 33.64 0.38
N LEU A 373 3.80 33.94 1.68
CA LEU A 373 4.90 34.66 2.33
C LEU A 373 5.18 36.06 1.76
N GLU A 374 4.27 36.56 0.93
CA GLU A 374 4.32 37.94 0.46
C GLU A 374 3.95 38.87 1.62
N SER A 375 4.73 39.93 1.78
CA SER A 375 4.44 40.98 2.75
C SER A 375 3.28 41.86 2.26
N ASN A 376 2.98 42.93 2.98
CA ASN A 376 2.04 43.93 2.49
C ASN A 376 2.60 44.81 1.35
N LEU A 377 3.89 44.65 1.01
CA LEU A 377 4.55 45.32 -0.10
C LEU A 377 4.70 44.31 -1.25
N LYS A 378 4.11 44.64 -2.40
CA LYS A 378 4.08 43.77 -3.58
C LYS A 378 5.50 43.44 -4.05
N GLY A 379 5.78 42.16 -4.31
CA GLY A 379 7.10 41.69 -4.74
C GLY A 379 8.15 41.59 -3.64
N ILE A 380 7.79 41.90 -2.38
CA ILE A 380 8.64 41.71 -1.19
C ILE A 380 8.07 40.55 -0.38
N PHE A 381 8.86 39.49 -0.27
CA PHE A 381 8.57 38.28 0.49
C PHE A 381 9.43 38.25 1.76
N ALA A 382 8.95 37.60 2.82
CA ALA A 382 9.76 37.42 4.02
C ALA A 382 9.60 36.01 4.60
N GLY A 383 10.67 35.48 5.19
CA GLY A 383 10.71 34.12 5.69
C GLY A 383 11.73 33.89 6.81
N GLY A 384 11.97 32.62 7.15
CA GLY A 384 12.79 32.23 8.30
C GLY A 384 12.32 32.81 9.63
N ASP A 385 13.28 33.06 10.52
CA ASP A 385 13.05 33.56 11.87
C ASP A 385 12.50 35.00 11.90
N ALA A 386 12.72 35.82 10.86
CA ALA A 386 12.13 37.15 10.76
C ALA A 386 10.59 37.15 10.76
N VAL A 387 9.97 36.04 10.36
CA VAL A 387 8.51 35.86 10.35
C VAL A 387 8.04 34.93 11.47
N MET A 388 8.70 33.79 11.65
CA MET A 388 8.27 32.74 12.58
C MET A 388 8.75 32.97 14.02
N GLY A 389 9.76 33.82 14.23
CA GLY A 389 10.57 33.82 15.44
C GLY A 389 11.50 32.61 15.51
N PRO A 390 12.15 32.35 16.67
CA PRO A 390 13.09 31.24 16.83
C PRO A 390 12.46 29.89 16.44
N SER A 391 12.96 29.28 15.37
CA SER A 391 12.42 28.05 14.78
C SER A 391 13.49 26.94 14.68
N THR A 392 13.11 25.75 14.21
CA THR A 392 14.12 24.72 13.90
C THR A 392 14.72 24.98 12.51
N ILE A 393 15.95 24.54 12.28
CA ILE A 393 16.65 24.74 11.00
C ILE A 393 15.82 24.21 9.82
N ILE A 394 15.18 23.05 9.99
CA ILE A 394 14.40 22.43 8.93
C ILE A 394 13.12 23.21 8.61
N ASP A 395 12.50 23.85 9.61
CA ASP A 395 11.36 24.76 9.39
C ASP A 395 11.80 26.03 8.67
N SER A 396 12.93 26.62 9.10
CA SER A 396 13.53 27.77 8.42
C SER A 396 13.84 27.48 6.95
N MET A 397 14.42 26.32 6.65
CA MET A 397 14.68 25.91 5.28
C MET A 397 13.37 25.70 4.48
N ALA A 398 12.35 25.08 5.08
CA ALA A 398 11.06 24.91 4.42
C ALA A 398 10.42 26.26 4.07
N HIS A 399 10.57 27.26 4.94
CA HIS A 399 10.08 28.62 4.70
C HIS A 399 10.78 29.29 3.50
N GLY A 400 12.09 29.09 3.37
CA GLY A 400 12.86 29.54 2.19
C GLY A 400 12.38 28.90 0.89
N ARG A 401 12.19 27.58 0.87
CA ARG A 401 11.66 26.86 -0.30
C ARG A 401 10.25 27.34 -0.67
N LYS A 402 9.39 27.56 0.33
CA LYS A 402 8.05 28.10 0.15
C LYS A 402 8.07 29.52 -0.46
N ALA A 403 9.00 30.37 -0.03
CA ALA A 403 9.20 31.70 -0.60
C ALA A 403 9.70 31.63 -2.04
N ALA A 404 10.63 30.72 -2.37
CA ALA A 404 11.10 30.53 -3.75
C ALA A 404 9.96 30.16 -4.72
N ILE A 405 9.04 29.28 -4.31
CA ILE A 405 7.84 28.94 -5.10
C ILE A 405 6.96 30.18 -5.31
N SER A 406 6.75 30.98 -4.26
CA SER A 406 5.94 32.21 -4.36
C SER A 406 6.57 33.24 -5.28
N ILE A 407 7.89 33.42 -5.20
CA ILE A 407 8.65 34.35 -6.03
C ILE A 407 8.59 33.89 -7.50
N ASP A 408 8.73 32.59 -7.78
CA ASP A 408 8.57 32.06 -9.14
C ASP A 408 7.18 32.37 -9.72
N ARG A 409 6.11 32.10 -8.95
CA ARG A 409 4.74 32.42 -9.38
C ARG A 409 4.54 33.91 -9.60
N TYR A 410 5.06 34.74 -8.69
CA TYR A 410 5.00 36.20 -8.81
C TYR A 410 5.68 36.71 -10.09
N LEU A 411 6.90 36.24 -10.37
CA LEU A 411 7.66 36.64 -11.56
C LEU A 411 7.05 36.13 -12.87
N ARG A 412 6.22 35.08 -12.80
CA ARG A 412 5.44 34.55 -13.93
C ARG A 412 4.05 35.17 -14.07
N GLY A 413 3.65 36.04 -13.14
CA GLY A 413 2.31 36.63 -13.12
C GLY A 413 1.19 35.63 -12.77
N GLU A 414 1.53 34.53 -12.08
CA GLU A 414 0.59 33.51 -11.63
C GLU A 414 0.02 33.83 -10.25
N ASP A 415 -1.16 33.29 -9.93
CA ASP A 415 -1.74 33.45 -8.59
C ASP A 415 -0.92 32.70 -7.53
N LEU A 416 -0.58 33.42 -6.46
CA LEU A 416 0.31 32.94 -5.40
C LEU A 416 -0.34 31.90 -4.48
N LEU A 417 -1.66 31.77 -4.45
CA LEU A 417 -2.39 30.99 -3.44
C LEU A 417 -2.90 29.61 -3.91
N PRO A 418 -3.54 29.45 -5.09
CA PRO A 418 -4.24 28.22 -5.44
C PRO A 418 -3.34 26.97 -5.46
N GLY A 419 -3.83 25.89 -4.84
CA GLY A 419 -3.17 24.57 -4.83
C GLY A 419 -1.99 24.46 -3.87
N ARG A 420 -1.84 25.42 -2.95
CA ARG A 420 -0.74 25.52 -1.98
C ARG A 420 -1.20 25.43 -0.53
N GLU A 421 -2.50 25.20 -0.31
CA GLU A 421 -3.13 25.07 1.01
C GLU A 421 -2.52 23.90 1.81
N SER A 422 -1.92 22.95 1.09
CA SER A 422 -1.30 21.76 1.64
C SER A 422 0.24 21.85 1.76
N GLU A 423 0.85 23.02 1.49
CA GLU A 423 2.29 23.26 1.66
C GLU A 423 2.63 23.45 3.16
N GLY A 424 2.96 22.34 3.82
CA GLY A 424 3.30 22.26 5.24
C GLY A 424 3.23 20.80 5.75
N THR A 425 3.42 20.61 7.06
CA THR A 425 3.31 19.28 7.70
C THR A 425 1.96 18.65 7.41
N GLN A 426 1.94 17.59 6.59
CA GLN A 426 0.71 16.88 6.29
C GLN A 426 0.48 15.73 7.27
N LEU A 427 -0.76 15.58 7.72
CA LEU A 427 -1.15 14.38 8.45
C LEU A 427 -1.18 13.22 7.45
N SER A 428 -0.30 12.23 7.68
CA SER A 428 -0.40 10.98 6.92
C SER A 428 -1.80 10.39 7.14
N PRO A 429 -2.52 9.97 6.06
CA PRO A 429 -3.88 9.42 6.17
C PRO A 429 -3.97 8.20 7.11
N PHE A 430 -2.83 7.55 7.41
CA PHE A 430 -2.68 6.50 8.42
C PHE A 430 -3.00 6.92 9.86
N ARG A 431 -3.21 8.21 10.16
CA ARG A 431 -3.58 8.68 11.51
C ARG A 431 -5.03 8.34 11.88
N SER A 432 -5.88 7.95 10.93
CA SER A 432 -7.33 7.81 11.11
C SER A 432 -7.84 6.40 11.48
N LEU A 433 -7.04 5.34 11.29
CA LEU A 433 -7.53 3.95 11.34
C LEU A 433 -7.08 3.11 12.54
N VAL A 434 -6.37 3.68 13.52
CA VAL A 434 -5.88 2.89 14.68
C VAL A 434 -6.15 3.63 15.99
N PRO A 435 -6.80 2.98 16.99
CA PRO A 435 -6.98 3.55 18.31
C PRO A 435 -5.63 3.98 18.91
N TYR A 436 -5.65 5.11 19.61
CA TYR A 436 -4.51 5.71 20.28
C TYR A 436 -3.86 4.72 21.26
N SER A 437 -2.82 3.99 20.84
CA SER A 437 -2.01 3.20 21.76
C SER A 437 -1.17 4.13 22.63
N LYS A 438 -1.06 3.83 23.92
CA LYS A 438 -0.21 4.57 24.87
C LYS A 438 1.19 4.74 24.28
N ARG A 439 1.54 5.99 23.94
CA ARG A 439 2.92 6.38 23.62
C ARG A 439 3.80 5.96 24.78
N MET A 440 4.82 5.12 24.53
CA MET A 440 5.89 4.93 25.52
C MET A 440 6.56 6.28 25.79
N GLU A 441 6.90 6.52 27.05
CA GLU A 441 7.52 7.77 27.47
C GLU A 441 8.82 8.01 26.71
N ARG A 442 8.99 9.26 26.27
CA ARG A 442 10.09 9.70 25.41
C ARG A 442 11.44 9.57 26.14
N GLU A 443 12.47 9.17 25.42
CA GLU A 443 13.79 9.73 25.69
C GLU A 443 13.76 11.23 25.35
N ILE A 444 14.25 12.02 26.30
CA ILE A 444 14.31 13.48 26.26
C ILE A 444 14.97 13.96 24.96
N LEU A 445 14.58 15.14 24.46
CA LEU A 445 15.25 15.84 23.35
C LEU A 445 16.77 15.62 23.44
N PRO A 446 17.48 15.33 22.32
CA PRO A 446 18.91 15.13 22.38
C PRO A 446 19.55 16.31 23.09
N ASP A 447 20.21 16.00 24.20
CA ASP A 447 20.90 16.96 25.03
C ASP A 447 21.89 17.72 24.16
N MET A 448 21.58 18.99 23.85
CA MET A 448 22.40 19.82 22.95
C MET A 448 23.80 20.08 23.51
N VAL A 449 24.07 19.65 24.75
CA VAL A 449 25.35 19.74 25.44
C VAL A 449 26.25 18.51 25.18
N LYS A 450 25.73 17.39 24.67
CA LYS A 450 26.51 16.15 24.49
C LYS A 450 27.14 16.02 23.09
N PRO A 451 28.39 15.52 22.99
CA PRO A 451 29.00 15.17 21.70
C PRO A 451 28.14 14.16 20.93
N LEU A 452 28.14 14.29 19.60
CA LEU A 452 27.49 13.31 18.73
C LEU A 452 28.18 11.94 18.87
N VAL A 453 27.38 10.89 18.95
CA VAL A 453 27.87 9.50 18.93
C VAL A 453 28.63 9.24 17.62
N ALA A 454 29.58 8.30 17.64
CA ALA A 454 30.29 7.84 16.45
C ALA A 454 29.30 7.43 15.34
N SER A 455 29.69 7.65 14.08
CA SER A 455 28.88 7.24 12.92
C SER A 455 28.76 5.71 12.91
N LEU A 456 27.62 5.22 12.41
CA LEU A 456 27.36 3.79 12.30
C LEU A 456 28.21 3.17 11.19
N THR A 457 28.53 1.88 11.28
CA THR A 457 29.15 1.14 10.16
C THR A 457 28.13 0.86 9.06
N ALA A 458 28.61 0.48 7.86
CA ALA A 458 27.76 0.11 6.73
C ALA A 458 26.78 -1.03 7.08
N GLU A 459 27.23 -2.02 7.85
CA GLU A 459 26.40 -3.14 8.31
C GLU A 459 25.33 -2.67 9.29
N GLN A 460 25.71 -1.83 10.26
CA GLN A 460 24.78 -1.29 11.26
C GLN A 460 23.67 -0.44 10.63
N VAL A 461 23.98 0.37 9.62
CA VAL A 461 22.95 1.17 8.94
C VAL A 461 22.01 0.33 8.08
N VAL A 462 22.53 -0.72 7.44
CA VAL A 462 21.70 -1.65 6.66
C VAL A 462 20.73 -2.39 7.58
N GLU A 463 21.21 -2.92 8.70
CA GLU A 463 20.37 -3.61 9.69
C GLU A 463 19.34 -2.66 10.32
N GLU A 464 19.75 -1.44 10.68
CA GLU A 464 18.81 -0.43 11.17
C GLU A 464 17.77 -0.08 10.10
N ALA A 465 18.14 0.08 8.84
CA ALA A 465 17.21 0.39 7.76
C ALA A 465 16.22 -0.76 7.44
N LYS A 466 16.66 -2.02 7.52
CA LYS A 466 15.82 -3.21 7.33
C LYS A 466 14.68 -3.30 8.34
N ARG A 467 14.79 -2.63 9.49
CA ARG A 467 13.72 -2.55 10.49
C ARG A 467 12.50 -1.74 10.01
N CYS A 468 12.60 -1.01 8.90
CA CYS A 468 11.50 -0.20 8.36
C CYS A 468 10.25 -1.04 8.08
N LEU A 469 9.09 -0.57 8.53
CA LEU A 469 7.81 -1.25 8.34
C LEU A 469 7.20 -1.04 6.95
N ASN A 470 7.79 -0.18 6.11
CA ASN A 470 7.24 0.22 4.82
C ASN A 470 5.75 0.60 4.89
N CYS A 471 5.36 1.35 5.93
CA CYS A 471 3.97 1.62 6.28
C CYS A 471 3.12 2.26 5.16
N ALA A 472 3.75 2.94 4.19
CA ALA A 472 3.06 3.55 3.04
C ALA A 472 2.99 2.63 1.80
N GLY A 473 3.49 1.40 1.89
CA GLY A 473 3.74 0.55 0.73
C GLY A 473 4.98 1.03 -0.03
N CYS A 474 4.79 1.58 -1.23
CA CYS A 474 5.83 2.20 -2.05
C CYS A 474 6.58 3.30 -1.29
N SER A 475 7.91 3.34 -1.48
CA SER A 475 8.78 4.35 -0.87
C SER A 475 9.06 5.57 -1.75
N ASP A 476 8.41 5.66 -2.92
CA ASP A 476 8.59 6.73 -3.91
C ASP A 476 10.07 7.00 -4.27
N CYS A 477 10.91 5.95 -4.27
CA CYS A 477 12.35 6.06 -4.57
C CYS A 477 12.69 6.25 -6.06
N GLY A 478 11.71 6.12 -6.97
CA GLY A 478 11.88 6.32 -8.41
C GLY A 478 12.60 5.20 -9.18
N GLU A 479 13.19 4.21 -8.51
CA GLU A 479 13.98 3.15 -9.16
C GLU A 479 13.19 2.31 -10.17
N CYS A 480 11.91 2.05 -9.88
CA CYS A 480 11.04 1.33 -10.80
C CYS A 480 10.77 2.13 -12.08
N ALA A 481 10.57 3.45 -11.98
CA ALA A 481 10.34 4.33 -13.13
C ALA A 481 11.58 4.41 -14.02
N LYS A 482 12.78 4.51 -13.44
CA LYS A 482 14.05 4.49 -14.18
C LYS A 482 14.25 3.20 -14.98
N ALA A 483 13.79 2.07 -14.44
CA ALA A 483 13.91 0.77 -15.08
C ALA A 483 12.87 0.51 -16.19
N CYS A 484 11.77 1.27 -16.21
CA CYS A 484 10.63 0.99 -17.08
C CYS A 484 10.85 1.59 -18.48
N GLN A 485 11.33 0.78 -19.42
CA GLN A 485 11.54 1.21 -20.82
C GLN A 485 10.27 1.77 -21.49
N PRO A 486 9.08 1.15 -21.36
CA PRO A 486 7.85 1.69 -21.96
C PRO A 486 7.31 2.94 -21.27
N LYS A 487 7.93 3.39 -20.16
CA LYS A 487 7.47 4.50 -19.32
C LYS A 487 6.00 4.35 -18.88
N ALA A 488 5.65 3.14 -18.46
CA ALA A 488 4.29 2.82 -18.00
C ALA A 488 4.01 3.31 -16.57
N ILE A 489 5.02 3.58 -15.75
CA ILE A 489 4.82 4.01 -14.35
C ILE A 489 4.34 5.46 -14.31
N ASN A 490 3.22 5.68 -13.61
CA ASN A 490 2.61 6.99 -13.43
C ASN A 490 2.20 7.18 -11.96
N TYR A 491 3.01 7.91 -11.20
CA TYR A 491 2.74 8.21 -9.78
C TYR A 491 1.52 9.12 -9.58
N GLU A 492 1.17 9.93 -10.58
CA GLU A 492 0.06 10.89 -10.52
C GLU A 492 -1.28 10.28 -10.98
N MET A 493 -1.31 8.97 -11.22
CA MET A 493 -2.54 8.26 -11.58
C MET A 493 -3.56 8.40 -10.46
N LYS A 494 -4.76 8.90 -10.81
CA LYS A 494 -5.89 9.04 -9.90
C LYS A 494 -6.87 7.89 -10.10
N GLU A 495 -7.74 7.69 -9.12
CA GLU A 495 -8.90 6.82 -9.30
C GLU A 495 -9.82 7.35 -10.41
N GLU A 496 -10.46 6.44 -11.11
CA GLU A 496 -11.42 6.72 -12.19
C GLU A 496 -12.79 6.19 -11.76
N ILE A 497 -13.83 7.02 -11.92
CA ILE A 497 -15.21 6.64 -11.69
C ILE A 497 -15.87 6.37 -13.04
N VAL A 498 -16.41 5.17 -13.21
CA VAL A 498 -17.08 4.73 -14.44
C VAL A 498 -18.52 4.39 -14.11
N GLU A 499 -19.46 4.98 -14.86
CA GLU A 499 -20.86 4.62 -14.79
C GLU A 499 -21.20 3.66 -15.93
N ILE A 500 -21.90 2.58 -15.61
CA ILE A 500 -22.44 1.62 -16.58
C ILE A 500 -23.92 1.39 -16.33
N HIS A 501 -24.64 0.95 -17.35
CA HIS A 501 -26.05 0.59 -17.26
C HIS A 501 -26.24 -0.87 -17.65
N VAL A 502 -26.94 -1.64 -16.82
CA VAL A 502 -27.11 -3.09 -16.99
C VAL A 502 -28.54 -3.52 -16.69
N GLY A 503 -28.99 -4.59 -17.34
CA GLY A 503 -30.31 -5.17 -17.13
C GLY A 503 -30.38 -6.11 -15.93
N SER A 504 -29.31 -6.86 -15.69
CA SER A 504 -29.22 -7.80 -14.56
C SER A 504 -27.81 -7.85 -13.97
N ILE A 505 -27.72 -8.38 -12.75
CA ILE A 505 -26.49 -8.48 -11.96
C ILE A 505 -26.32 -9.93 -11.49
N ILE A 506 -25.10 -10.47 -11.59
CA ILE A 506 -24.70 -11.73 -10.95
C ILE A 506 -23.66 -11.41 -9.86
N VAL A 507 -23.94 -11.86 -8.63
CA VAL A 507 -23.01 -11.75 -7.50
C VAL A 507 -22.20 -13.04 -7.40
N ALA A 508 -20.87 -12.91 -7.48
CA ALA A 508 -19.92 -14.01 -7.53
C ALA A 508 -18.65 -13.72 -6.70
N THR A 509 -18.81 -13.04 -5.55
CA THR A 509 -17.71 -12.51 -4.71
C THR A 509 -16.87 -13.58 -4.00
N GLY A 510 -17.35 -14.83 -3.96
CA GLY A 510 -16.65 -15.96 -3.37
C GLY A 510 -16.79 -16.02 -1.85
N PHE A 511 -15.68 -16.25 -1.14
CA PHE A 511 -15.65 -16.48 0.30
C PHE A 511 -14.30 -16.02 0.87
N ASP A 512 -14.18 -15.86 2.19
CA ASP A 512 -12.89 -15.77 2.90
C ASP A 512 -12.63 -17.07 3.69
N PRO A 513 -11.37 -17.52 3.83
CA PRO A 513 -11.03 -18.55 4.81
C PRO A 513 -11.36 -18.07 6.23
N PHE A 514 -11.91 -18.95 7.06
CA PHE A 514 -12.11 -18.67 8.48
C PHE A 514 -10.77 -18.32 9.15
N ASP A 515 -10.73 -17.21 9.91
CA ASP A 515 -9.55 -16.79 10.67
C ASP A 515 -9.36 -17.67 11.92
N PRO A 516 -8.35 -18.57 11.94
CA PRO A 516 -8.17 -19.50 13.05
C PRO A 516 -7.74 -18.82 14.36
N LYS A 517 -7.37 -17.53 14.35
CA LYS A 517 -7.11 -16.78 15.59
C LYS A 517 -8.32 -16.71 16.52
N LYS A 518 -9.53 -16.91 15.98
CA LYS A 518 -10.77 -17.02 16.76
C LYS A 518 -10.86 -18.33 17.57
N LYS A 519 -9.93 -19.27 17.37
CA LYS A 519 -9.79 -20.53 18.12
C LYS A 519 -8.38 -20.58 18.75
N PRO A 520 -8.10 -19.74 19.76
CA PRO A 520 -6.78 -19.60 20.35
C PRO A 520 -6.21 -20.91 20.92
N GLU A 521 -7.08 -21.85 21.30
CA GLU A 521 -6.71 -23.19 21.76
C GLU A 521 -5.91 -24.00 20.73
N PHE A 522 -5.97 -23.65 19.44
CA PHE A 522 -5.16 -24.29 18.40
C PHE A 522 -3.83 -23.58 18.12
N GLY A 523 -3.56 -22.44 18.77
CA GLY A 523 -2.25 -21.79 18.75
C GLY A 523 -1.85 -21.13 17.42
N TYR A 524 -2.78 -20.92 16.49
CA TYR A 524 -2.51 -20.22 15.23
C TYR A 524 -2.10 -18.76 15.46
N GLY A 525 -1.02 -18.33 14.81
CA GLY A 525 -0.42 -17.00 15.00
C GLY A 525 0.44 -16.87 16.27
N VAL A 526 0.45 -17.89 17.14
CA VAL A 526 1.37 -18.00 18.28
C VAL A 526 2.50 -18.97 17.95
N TYR A 527 2.16 -20.12 17.38
CA TYR A 527 3.12 -21.14 16.94
C TYR A 527 3.36 -21.04 15.42
N PRO A 528 4.61 -20.81 14.96
CA PRO A 528 4.92 -20.69 13.53
C PRO A 528 4.61 -21.92 12.69
N ASN A 529 4.56 -23.10 13.32
CA ASN A 529 4.31 -24.39 12.69
C ASN A 529 2.85 -24.87 12.82
N VAL A 530 1.93 -23.98 13.21
CA VAL A 530 0.48 -24.16 13.04
C VAL A 530 0.04 -23.33 11.85
N LEU A 531 -0.33 -23.98 10.76
CA LEU A 531 -0.74 -23.35 9.50
C LEU A 531 -2.21 -23.64 9.18
N GLN A 532 -2.84 -22.81 8.38
CA GLN A 532 -4.16 -23.09 7.80
C GLN A 532 -4.07 -23.76 6.42
N GLY A 533 -5.17 -24.38 5.99
CA GLY A 533 -5.21 -25.13 4.73
C GLY A 533 -4.73 -24.33 3.51
N LEU A 534 -5.08 -23.04 3.39
CA LEU A 534 -4.66 -22.24 2.23
C LEU A 534 -3.16 -21.90 2.25
N GLU A 535 -2.54 -21.78 3.42
CA GLU A 535 -1.07 -21.65 3.53
C GLU A 535 -0.37 -22.91 3.02
N VAL A 536 -0.91 -24.09 3.35
CA VAL A 536 -0.38 -25.36 2.86
C VAL A 536 -0.53 -25.48 1.34
N GLU A 537 -1.62 -24.98 0.73
CA GLU A 537 -1.71 -24.90 -0.74
C GLU A 537 -0.56 -24.11 -1.34
N ARG A 538 -0.24 -22.94 -0.75
CA ARG A 538 0.86 -22.11 -1.22
C ARG A 538 2.21 -22.79 -1.05
N LEU A 539 2.43 -23.54 0.04
CA LEU A 539 3.64 -24.35 0.22
C LEU A 539 3.75 -25.51 -0.77
N CYS A 540 2.63 -26.17 -1.10
CA CYS A 540 2.60 -27.26 -2.06
C CYS A 540 2.83 -26.79 -3.50
N SER A 541 2.38 -25.57 -3.82
CA SER A 541 2.38 -25.00 -5.16
C SER A 541 3.78 -24.80 -5.72
N ALA A 542 4.02 -25.26 -6.95
CA ALA A 542 5.29 -25.06 -7.66
C ALA A 542 5.59 -23.57 -7.92
N SER A 543 4.56 -22.73 -8.08
CA SER A 543 4.69 -21.27 -8.19
C SER A 543 4.57 -20.55 -6.84
N GLY A 544 4.50 -21.31 -5.74
CA GLY A 544 4.45 -20.79 -4.38
C GLY A 544 5.79 -20.29 -3.84
N PRO A 545 5.80 -19.71 -2.64
CA PRO A 545 6.98 -19.06 -2.07
C PRO A 545 8.15 -20.02 -1.80
N THR A 546 7.86 -21.30 -1.61
CA THR A 546 8.85 -22.36 -1.38
C THR A 546 9.04 -23.26 -2.61
N LYS A 547 8.51 -22.87 -3.78
CA LYS A 547 8.60 -23.63 -5.04
C LYS A 547 8.12 -25.09 -4.92
N GLY A 548 7.14 -25.34 -4.06
CA GLY A 548 6.57 -26.66 -3.83
C GLY A 548 7.30 -27.51 -2.79
N GLU A 549 8.34 -26.97 -2.14
CA GLU A 549 9.01 -27.62 -1.01
C GLU A 549 8.30 -27.29 0.31
N ILE A 550 7.92 -28.33 1.05
CA ILE A 550 7.24 -28.18 2.34
C ILE A 550 8.31 -28.19 3.44
N VAL A 551 8.72 -27.01 3.85
CA VAL A 551 9.75 -26.79 4.88
C VAL A 551 9.19 -25.85 5.94
N ILE A 552 9.20 -26.30 7.19
CA ILE A 552 8.73 -25.56 8.36
C ILE A 552 9.93 -25.34 9.28
N GLU A 553 10.20 -24.08 9.63
CA GLU A 553 11.37 -23.70 10.46
C GLU A 553 12.70 -24.31 9.96
N GLY A 554 12.88 -24.43 8.63
CA GLY A 554 14.08 -24.96 8.00
C GLY A 554 14.16 -26.50 7.92
N LYS A 555 13.14 -27.24 8.34
CA LYS A 555 13.11 -28.71 8.29
C LYS A 555 11.85 -29.23 7.59
N LYS A 556 11.97 -30.41 6.96
CA LYS A 556 10.80 -31.16 6.48
C LYS A 556 10.05 -31.74 7.68
N PRO A 557 8.72 -31.54 7.78
CA PRO A 557 7.96 -32.05 8.91
C PRO A 557 7.80 -33.58 8.80
N LYS A 558 8.11 -34.31 9.88
CA LYS A 558 8.00 -35.77 9.93
C LYS A 558 6.70 -36.23 10.59
N GLU A 559 6.18 -35.48 11.55
CA GLU A 559 4.87 -35.73 12.15
C GLU A 559 3.92 -34.60 11.77
N VAL A 560 2.91 -34.89 10.94
CA VAL A 560 1.93 -33.90 10.44
C VAL A 560 0.53 -34.27 10.92
N ILE A 561 -0.15 -33.31 11.53
CA ILE A 561 -1.52 -33.50 12.03
C ILE A 561 -2.46 -32.49 11.37
N PHE A 562 -3.49 -32.97 10.70
CA PHE A 562 -4.61 -32.16 10.23
C PHE A 562 -5.73 -32.13 11.25
N ILE A 563 -6.34 -30.97 11.45
CA ILE A 563 -7.50 -30.77 12.31
C ILE A 563 -8.69 -30.33 11.45
N HIS A 564 -9.74 -31.14 11.39
CA HIS A 564 -10.96 -30.80 10.66
C HIS A 564 -11.87 -29.81 11.39
N CYS A 565 -12.82 -29.27 10.64
CA CYS A 565 -13.92 -28.45 11.14
C CYS A 565 -13.48 -27.18 11.89
N VAL A 566 -12.29 -26.66 11.61
CA VAL A 566 -11.81 -25.42 12.26
C VAL A 566 -12.66 -24.24 11.78
N GLY A 567 -13.52 -23.73 12.66
CA GLY A 567 -14.45 -22.65 12.34
C GLY A 567 -15.71 -23.09 11.58
N SER A 568 -16.08 -24.37 11.65
CA SER A 568 -17.31 -24.93 11.06
C SER A 568 -17.89 -26.02 11.95
N ARG A 569 -19.21 -26.18 11.94
CA ARG A 569 -19.92 -27.06 12.88
C ARG A 569 -19.57 -26.73 14.33
N ASP A 570 -19.43 -25.43 14.58
CA ASP A 570 -18.85 -24.91 15.80
C ASP A 570 -19.64 -23.70 16.28
N LYS A 571 -20.45 -23.96 17.31
CA LYS A 571 -21.28 -22.95 17.96
C LYS A 571 -20.45 -21.90 18.69
N SER A 572 -19.23 -22.21 19.13
CA SER A 572 -18.42 -21.28 19.93
C SER A 572 -17.95 -20.06 19.11
N VAL A 573 -17.95 -20.19 17.78
CA VAL A 573 -17.60 -19.11 16.84
C VAL A 573 -18.77 -18.74 15.93
N ASP A 574 -19.99 -19.15 16.31
CA ASP A 574 -21.24 -18.85 15.62
C ASP A 574 -21.24 -19.31 14.14
N ASN A 575 -20.63 -20.47 13.87
CA ASN A 575 -20.58 -21.11 12.56
C ASN A 575 -21.05 -22.57 12.68
N GLU A 576 -22.35 -22.78 12.88
CA GLU A 576 -22.93 -24.12 13.09
C GLU A 576 -23.03 -24.96 11.80
N TYR A 577 -22.85 -24.35 10.63
CA TYR A 577 -22.90 -25.02 9.33
C TYR A 577 -21.60 -25.78 9.00
N CYS A 578 -21.68 -26.68 8.01
CA CYS A 578 -20.51 -27.35 7.45
C CYS A 578 -19.98 -26.58 6.24
N SER A 579 -18.66 -26.39 6.18
CA SER A 579 -18.00 -25.74 5.03
C SER A 579 -17.88 -26.61 3.77
N ARG A 580 -18.43 -27.84 3.77
CA ARG A 580 -18.53 -28.80 2.66
C ARG A 580 -17.23 -29.29 2.00
N VAL A 581 -16.19 -28.47 1.90
CA VAL A 581 -14.96 -28.76 1.14
C VAL A 581 -13.78 -29.22 1.99
N CYS A 582 -13.80 -28.98 3.30
CA CYS A 582 -12.64 -29.19 4.17
C CYS A 582 -12.19 -30.64 4.28
N CYS A 583 -13.12 -31.59 4.33
CA CYS A 583 -12.79 -33.02 4.27
C CYS A 583 -11.97 -33.37 3.02
N MET A 584 -12.40 -32.87 1.87
CA MET A 584 -11.82 -33.24 0.58
C MET A 584 -10.52 -32.51 0.28
N TYR A 585 -10.40 -31.22 0.59
CA TYR A 585 -9.11 -30.56 0.41
C TYR A 585 -8.07 -31.10 1.39
N THR A 586 -8.44 -31.55 2.60
CA THR A 586 -7.46 -32.19 3.49
C THR A 586 -7.03 -33.54 2.95
N ALA A 587 -7.94 -34.36 2.43
CA ALA A 587 -7.56 -35.62 1.77
C ALA A 587 -6.57 -35.35 0.62
N LYS A 588 -6.85 -34.32 -0.19
CA LYS A 588 -5.95 -33.84 -1.24
C LYS A 588 -4.59 -33.36 -0.70
N GLN A 589 -4.59 -32.51 0.31
CA GLN A 589 -3.35 -31.97 0.89
C GLN A 589 -2.52 -33.08 1.56
N ALA A 590 -3.16 -34.03 2.22
CA ALA A 590 -2.49 -35.19 2.82
C ALA A 590 -1.84 -36.07 1.75
N HIS A 591 -2.52 -36.31 0.63
CA HIS A 591 -1.93 -36.96 -0.55
C HIS A 591 -0.70 -36.20 -1.08
N LEU A 592 -0.81 -34.88 -1.28
CA LEU A 592 0.30 -34.06 -1.77
C LEU A 592 1.48 -34.02 -0.80
N LEU A 593 1.21 -33.98 0.51
CA LEU A 593 2.22 -34.06 1.55
C LEU A 593 2.92 -35.42 1.56
N ARG A 594 2.18 -36.51 1.40
CA ARG A 594 2.75 -37.87 1.28
C ARG A 594 3.67 -37.98 0.08
N ASP A 595 3.30 -37.39 -1.05
CA ASP A 595 4.13 -37.39 -2.27
C ASP A 595 5.43 -36.57 -2.09
N LYS A 596 5.32 -35.38 -1.50
CA LYS A 596 6.46 -34.45 -1.32
C LYS A 596 7.35 -34.77 -0.12
N VAL A 597 6.81 -35.42 0.90
CA VAL A 597 7.50 -35.83 2.13
C VAL A 597 7.15 -37.30 2.44
N PRO A 598 7.74 -38.28 1.71
CA PRO A 598 7.34 -39.68 1.78
C PRO A 598 7.49 -40.33 3.16
N ASP A 599 8.41 -39.84 3.98
CA ASP A 599 8.70 -40.33 5.33
C ASP A 599 7.79 -39.70 6.42
N ALA A 600 6.96 -38.71 6.09
CA ALA A 600 6.10 -38.07 7.07
C ALA A 600 4.97 -39.00 7.54
N LYS A 601 4.76 -39.13 8.84
CA LYS A 601 3.56 -39.72 9.40
C LYS A 601 2.46 -38.65 9.41
N ILE A 602 1.38 -38.91 8.68
CA ILE A 602 0.29 -37.96 8.48
C ILE A 602 -0.96 -38.51 9.17
N THR A 603 -1.53 -37.71 10.06
CA THR A 603 -2.77 -38.03 10.77
C THR A 603 -3.82 -36.95 10.51
N VAL A 604 -5.05 -37.36 10.22
CA VAL A 604 -6.21 -36.50 10.06
C VAL A 604 -7.18 -36.74 11.21
N LEU A 605 -7.39 -35.71 12.02
CA LEU A 605 -8.34 -35.70 13.12
C LEU A 605 -9.69 -35.20 12.63
N TYR A 606 -10.75 -35.99 12.82
CA TYR A 606 -12.06 -35.72 12.24
C TYR A 606 -13.24 -36.06 13.16
N MET A 607 -14.40 -35.45 12.89
CA MET A 607 -15.69 -35.88 13.46
C MET A 607 -16.41 -36.84 12.51
N ASP A 608 -16.62 -36.38 11.27
CA ASP A 608 -17.16 -37.14 10.16
C ASP A 608 -16.35 -36.80 8.90
N VAL A 609 -16.13 -37.77 8.01
CA VAL A 609 -15.59 -37.52 6.68
C VAL A 609 -16.77 -37.32 5.72
N ARG A 610 -16.83 -36.16 5.06
CA ARG A 610 -17.92 -35.80 4.13
C ARG A 610 -17.44 -35.84 2.68
N ALA A 611 -17.35 -37.05 2.14
CA ALA A 611 -16.91 -37.33 0.78
C ALA A 611 -18.10 -37.60 -0.16
N PHE A 612 -19.00 -36.62 -0.30
CA PHE A 612 -20.34 -36.82 -0.89
C PHE A 612 -20.44 -36.62 -2.42
N GLY A 613 -19.43 -36.03 -3.05
CA GLY A 613 -19.42 -35.78 -4.50
C GLY A 613 -19.05 -37.03 -5.31
N LYS A 614 -19.26 -36.98 -6.62
CA LYS A 614 -18.88 -38.10 -7.52
C LYS A 614 -17.37 -38.33 -7.45
N GLY A 615 -16.93 -39.54 -7.12
CA GLY A 615 -15.51 -39.90 -7.00
C GLY A 615 -14.88 -39.48 -5.66
N PHE A 616 -15.63 -38.89 -4.73
CA PHE A 616 -15.05 -38.35 -3.50
C PHE A 616 -14.75 -39.47 -2.49
N GLU A 617 -15.66 -40.43 -2.34
CA GLU A 617 -15.45 -41.58 -1.45
C GLU A 617 -14.29 -42.44 -1.97
N GLU A 618 -14.25 -42.69 -3.28
CA GLU A 618 -13.18 -43.44 -3.92
C GLU A 618 -11.82 -42.73 -3.77
N PHE A 619 -11.83 -41.40 -3.81
CA PHE A 619 -10.64 -40.60 -3.53
C PHE A 619 -10.22 -40.69 -2.06
N TYR A 620 -11.18 -40.60 -1.13
CA TYR A 620 -10.91 -40.77 0.30
C TYR A 620 -10.30 -42.15 0.61
N GLU A 621 -10.89 -43.23 0.10
CA GLU A 621 -10.36 -44.59 0.24
C GLU A 621 -8.94 -44.72 -0.33
N ARG A 622 -8.69 -44.10 -1.48
CA ARG A 622 -7.34 -44.07 -2.08
C ARG A 622 -6.34 -43.41 -1.14
N VAL A 623 -6.67 -42.25 -0.57
CA VAL A 623 -5.81 -41.53 0.37
C VAL A 623 -5.55 -42.36 1.63
N GLN A 624 -6.53 -43.11 2.12
CA GLN A 624 -6.31 -44.05 3.23
C GLN A 624 -5.32 -45.17 2.88
N LYS A 625 -5.38 -45.72 1.65
CA LYS A 625 -4.44 -46.74 1.16
C LYS A 625 -2.99 -46.23 1.08
N GLU A 626 -2.78 -44.92 1.08
CA GLU A 626 -1.46 -44.27 1.13
C GLU A 626 -0.88 -44.16 2.56
N LYS A 627 -1.43 -44.94 3.51
CA LYS A 627 -1.02 -44.99 4.92
C LYS A 627 -1.19 -43.65 5.64
N ILE A 628 -2.20 -42.88 5.24
CA ILE A 628 -2.63 -41.67 5.96
C ILE A 628 -3.63 -42.12 7.02
N ILE A 629 -3.38 -41.73 8.28
CA ILE A 629 -4.15 -42.20 9.43
C ILE A 629 -5.34 -41.27 9.62
N TYR A 630 -6.55 -41.80 9.59
CA TYR A 630 -7.76 -41.07 9.96
C TYR A 630 -8.17 -41.49 11.37
N ARG A 631 -8.17 -40.55 12.31
CA ARG A 631 -8.56 -40.78 13.70
C ARG A 631 -9.79 -39.94 14.06
N ARG A 632 -10.83 -40.61 14.56
CA ARG A 632 -12.09 -39.95 14.91
C ARG A 632 -12.03 -39.34 16.30
N GLY A 633 -11.92 -38.02 16.35
CA GLY A 633 -11.78 -37.25 17.57
C GLY A 633 -11.49 -35.80 17.24
N ASN A 634 -12.31 -34.88 17.76
CA ASN A 634 -12.04 -33.45 17.64
C ASN A 634 -11.03 -33.07 18.73
N PRO A 635 -9.85 -32.53 18.40
CA PRO A 635 -8.87 -32.17 19.41
C PRO A 635 -9.37 -31.02 20.30
N SER A 636 -8.96 -31.06 21.57
CA SER A 636 -9.30 -30.03 22.56
C SER A 636 -8.38 -28.82 22.47
N GLU A 637 -7.08 -29.04 22.23
CA GLU A 637 -6.06 -27.98 22.21
C GLU A 637 -4.77 -28.43 21.51
N VAL A 638 -3.95 -27.43 21.15
CA VAL A 638 -2.58 -27.56 20.67
C VAL A 638 -1.67 -26.72 21.58
N PHE A 639 -0.64 -27.34 22.15
CA PHE A 639 0.29 -26.65 23.04
C PHE A 639 1.74 -27.12 22.82
N ARG A 640 2.71 -26.36 23.34
CA ARG A 640 4.12 -26.76 23.31
C ARG A 640 4.51 -27.55 24.55
N LYS A 641 5.16 -28.70 24.37
CA LYS A 641 5.76 -29.53 25.43
C LYS A 641 7.13 -29.99 24.96
N ASN A 642 8.17 -29.74 25.76
CA ASN A 642 9.57 -30.11 25.44
C ASN A 642 10.05 -29.64 24.06
N GLY A 643 9.62 -28.45 23.63
CA GLY A 643 10.02 -27.85 22.35
C GLY A 643 9.27 -28.36 21.11
N LYS A 644 8.34 -29.31 21.25
CA LYS A 644 7.46 -29.79 20.16
C LYS A 644 6.01 -29.37 20.35
N LEU A 645 5.24 -29.34 19.27
CA LEU A 645 3.78 -29.22 19.38
C LEU A 645 3.21 -30.57 19.84
N VAL A 646 2.19 -30.49 20.69
CA VAL A 646 1.38 -31.62 21.12
C VAL A 646 -0.07 -31.30 20.85
N VAL A 647 -0.75 -32.19 20.13
CA VAL A 647 -2.19 -32.14 19.89
C VAL A 647 -2.86 -33.10 20.87
N ARG A 648 -3.78 -32.59 21.67
CA ARG A 648 -4.53 -33.36 22.67
C ARG A 648 -5.98 -33.51 22.23
N GLY A 649 -6.55 -34.69 22.45
CA GLY A 649 -7.95 -34.97 22.18
C GLY A 649 -8.38 -36.32 22.72
N GLU A 650 -9.56 -36.75 22.31
CA GLU A 650 -10.13 -38.07 22.65
C GLU A 650 -10.32 -38.88 21.37
N ASP A 651 -9.86 -40.13 21.36
CA ASP A 651 -10.23 -41.09 20.32
C ASP A 651 -11.62 -41.64 20.66
N THR A 652 -12.63 -41.09 20.01
CA THR A 652 -14.04 -41.40 20.32
C THR A 652 -14.45 -42.82 19.96
N LEU A 653 -13.65 -43.56 19.17
CA LEU A 653 -13.90 -44.97 18.87
C LEU A 653 -13.36 -45.89 19.97
N LEU A 654 -12.34 -45.44 20.69
CA LEU A 654 -11.72 -46.18 21.80
C LEU A 654 -12.18 -45.67 23.18
N GLY A 655 -12.69 -44.44 23.27
CA GLY A 655 -13.03 -43.78 24.53
C GLY A 655 -11.80 -43.37 25.35
N GLU A 656 -10.64 -43.20 24.70
CA GLU A 656 -9.36 -42.95 25.35
C GLU A 656 -8.79 -41.58 24.97
N PRO A 657 -8.18 -40.83 25.90
CA PRO A 657 -7.46 -39.61 25.58
C PRO A 657 -6.17 -39.92 24.83
N PHE A 658 -5.76 -39.03 23.92
CA PHE A 658 -4.47 -39.09 23.24
C PHE A 658 -3.70 -37.77 23.36
N GLU A 659 -2.37 -37.90 23.37
CA GLU A 659 -1.44 -36.80 23.10
C GLU A 659 -0.55 -37.22 21.93
N MET A 660 -0.47 -36.41 20.88
CA MET A 660 0.35 -36.67 19.70
C MET A 660 1.32 -35.52 19.46
N GLU A 661 2.61 -35.83 19.38
CA GLU A 661 3.60 -34.86 18.94
C GLU A 661 3.42 -34.54 17.45
N ALA A 662 3.64 -33.28 17.09
CA ALA A 662 3.59 -32.81 15.71
C ALA A 662 4.76 -31.85 15.42
N ASP A 663 5.34 -32.00 14.23
CA ASP A 663 6.24 -31.00 13.65
C ASP A 663 5.43 -29.92 12.92
N LEU A 664 4.29 -30.30 12.33
CA LEU A 664 3.36 -29.40 11.64
C LEU A 664 1.91 -29.74 12.00
N VAL A 665 1.14 -28.72 12.37
CA VAL A 665 -0.31 -28.83 12.52
C VAL A 665 -0.98 -28.00 11.43
N VAL A 666 -1.91 -28.62 10.69
CA VAL A 666 -2.67 -27.97 9.63
C VAL A 666 -4.13 -27.86 10.04
N LEU A 667 -4.59 -26.63 10.17
CA LEU A 667 -5.97 -26.29 10.48
C LEU A 667 -6.78 -26.28 9.20
N ALA A 668 -7.72 -27.21 9.07
CA ALA A 668 -8.65 -27.23 7.96
C ALA A 668 -9.76 -26.19 8.21
N SER A 669 -9.41 -24.92 8.01
CA SER A 669 -10.29 -23.76 8.13
C SER A 669 -11.53 -23.88 7.24
N GLY A 670 -12.67 -23.52 7.80
CA GLY A 670 -13.92 -23.36 7.08
C GLY A 670 -13.93 -22.17 6.11
N LEU A 671 -15.02 -22.05 5.37
CA LEU A 671 -15.31 -20.92 4.51
C LEU A 671 -16.30 -20.00 5.23
N VAL A 672 -16.08 -18.70 5.18
CA VAL A 672 -16.98 -17.67 5.69
C VAL A 672 -17.31 -16.66 4.58
N PRO A 673 -18.41 -15.90 4.70
CA PRO A 673 -18.68 -14.77 3.79
C PRO A 673 -17.50 -13.80 3.73
N ARG A 674 -17.37 -13.05 2.64
CA ARG A 674 -16.33 -12.02 2.52
C ARG A 674 -16.57 -10.96 3.60
N LYS A 675 -15.48 -10.44 4.19
CA LYS A 675 -15.55 -9.39 5.23
C LYS A 675 -16.35 -8.14 4.82
N GLU A 676 -16.43 -7.86 3.53
CA GLU A 676 -17.08 -6.66 2.97
C GLU A 676 -18.47 -6.96 2.37
N ASP A 677 -18.97 -8.20 2.49
CA ASP A 677 -20.26 -8.59 1.91
C ASP A 677 -21.41 -7.73 2.46
N ASP A 678 -21.35 -7.25 3.72
CA ASP A 678 -22.41 -6.38 4.27
C ASP A 678 -22.58 -5.07 3.49
N ILE A 679 -21.50 -4.52 2.92
CA ILE A 679 -21.57 -3.29 2.11
C ILE A 679 -22.32 -3.58 0.81
N LEU A 680 -21.94 -4.66 0.12
CA LEU A 680 -22.54 -5.05 -1.14
C LEU A 680 -23.99 -5.52 -0.95
N LYS A 681 -24.27 -6.28 0.11
CA LYS A 681 -25.60 -6.69 0.54
C LYS A 681 -26.54 -5.50 0.64
N ASN A 682 -26.14 -4.48 1.41
CA ASN A 682 -26.96 -3.29 1.62
C ASN A 682 -27.14 -2.49 0.32
N MET A 683 -26.10 -2.44 -0.52
CA MET A 683 -26.14 -1.75 -1.81
C MET A 683 -27.10 -2.42 -2.80
N LEU A 684 -27.17 -3.74 -2.80
CA LEU A 684 -28.01 -4.52 -3.72
C LEU A 684 -29.39 -4.87 -3.14
N GLY A 685 -29.65 -4.58 -1.86
CA GLY A 685 -30.89 -4.96 -1.17
C GLY A 685 -31.02 -6.46 -0.93
N LEU A 686 -29.90 -7.18 -0.80
CA LEU A 686 -29.88 -8.62 -0.57
C LEU A 686 -30.08 -8.95 0.91
N GLU A 687 -30.50 -10.19 1.16
CA GLU A 687 -30.58 -10.77 2.51
C GLU A 687 -29.52 -11.83 2.69
N ASN A 688 -29.22 -12.15 3.96
CA ASN A 688 -28.34 -13.26 4.29
C ASN A 688 -29.15 -14.41 4.88
N SER A 689 -28.74 -15.64 4.57
CA SER A 689 -29.24 -16.86 5.19
C SER A 689 -28.70 -17.00 6.62
N SER A 690 -29.18 -17.99 7.36
CA SER A 690 -28.76 -18.23 8.75
C SER A 690 -27.27 -18.56 8.89
N ASP A 691 -26.63 -19.03 7.83
CA ASP A 691 -25.17 -19.27 7.75
C ASP A 691 -24.37 -18.03 7.31
N LYS A 692 -25.05 -16.88 7.19
CA LYS A 692 -24.51 -15.53 6.91
C LYS A 692 -24.08 -15.28 5.47
N PHE A 693 -24.17 -16.28 4.59
CA PHE A 693 -23.99 -16.09 3.15
C PHE A 693 -25.23 -15.42 2.53
N TYR A 694 -25.18 -15.02 1.26
CA TYR A 694 -26.34 -14.44 0.59
C TYR A 694 -27.47 -15.47 0.47
N ALA A 695 -28.68 -15.06 0.85
CA ALA A 695 -29.86 -15.89 0.75
C ALA A 695 -30.40 -15.92 -0.69
N GLU A 696 -30.70 -17.12 -1.16
CA GLU A 696 -31.64 -17.31 -2.27
C GLU A 696 -33.07 -16.89 -1.89
N ALA A 697 -33.90 -16.64 -2.90
CA ALA A 697 -35.32 -16.40 -2.72
C ALA A 697 -36.01 -17.66 -2.14
N PRO A 698 -37.10 -17.51 -1.36
CA PRO A 698 -37.91 -18.64 -0.92
C PRO A 698 -38.39 -19.47 -2.12
N GLY A 699 -38.03 -20.75 -2.17
CA GLY A 699 -38.40 -21.62 -3.28
C GLY A 699 -37.40 -22.75 -3.51
N LEU A 700 -37.37 -23.27 -4.75
CA LEU A 700 -36.48 -24.36 -5.17
C LEU A 700 -35.28 -23.90 -6.01
N ASP A 701 -35.16 -22.59 -6.29
CA ASP A 701 -34.10 -22.07 -7.16
C ASP A 701 -32.97 -21.43 -6.32
N PRO A 702 -31.80 -22.09 -6.21
CA PRO A 702 -30.68 -21.63 -5.39
C PRO A 702 -29.86 -20.50 -6.05
N ILE A 703 -30.31 -19.97 -7.19
CA ILE A 703 -29.62 -18.92 -7.96
C ILE A 703 -30.34 -17.57 -7.83
N VAL A 704 -31.67 -17.59 -7.68
CA VAL A 704 -32.50 -16.38 -7.64
C VAL A 704 -32.44 -15.74 -6.26
N THR A 705 -32.37 -14.40 -6.20
CA THR A 705 -32.44 -13.64 -4.93
C THR A 705 -33.83 -13.06 -4.71
N GLY A 706 -34.08 -12.52 -3.52
CA GLY A 706 -35.30 -11.73 -3.25
C GLY A 706 -35.43 -10.44 -4.06
N VAL A 707 -34.40 -10.06 -4.83
CA VAL A 707 -34.38 -8.87 -5.68
C VAL A 707 -34.38 -9.28 -7.15
N ASP A 708 -35.43 -8.90 -7.86
CA ASP A 708 -35.58 -9.20 -9.28
C ASP A 708 -34.38 -8.70 -10.11
N GLY A 709 -33.91 -9.55 -11.02
CA GLY A 709 -32.76 -9.25 -11.89
C GLY A 709 -31.39 -9.36 -11.20
N ILE A 710 -31.32 -9.80 -9.95
CA ILE A 710 -30.07 -10.12 -9.25
C ILE A 710 -29.99 -11.62 -8.95
N PHE A 711 -28.88 -12.24 -9.34
CA PHE A 711 -28.62 -13.68 -9.24
C PHE A 711 -27.33 -13.98 -8.46
N LEU A 712 -27.22 -15.18 -7.89
CA LEU A 712 -26.05 -15.64 -7.15
C LEU A 712 -25.29 -16.73 -7.91
N ALA A 713 -23.96 -16.70 -7.82
CA ALA A 713 -23.10 -17.74 -8.36
C ALA A 713 -21.88 -18.01 -7.47
N GLY A 714 -21.69 -19.26 -7.06
CA GLY A 714 -20.51 -19.71 -6.33
C GLY A 714 -20.61 -19.54 -4.82
N CYS A 715 -19.46 -19.46 -4.15
CA CYS A 715 -19.39 -19.55 -2.69
C CYS A 715 -20.02 -18.38 -1.94
N CYS A 716 -20.39 -17.28 -2.61
CA CYS A 716 -21.06 -16.16 -1.94
C CYS A 716 -22.48 -16.52 -1.47
N GLN A 717 -23.11 -17.52 -2.09
CA GLN A 717 -24.38 -18.10 -1.66
C GLN A 717 -24.21 -19.16 -0.55
N GLY A 718 -23.00 -19.70 -0.37
CA GLY A 718 -22.74 -20.73 0.63
C GLY A 718 -21.60 -21.66 0.23
N PRO A 719 -20.99 -22.39 1.19
CA PRO A 719 -19.82 -23.21 0.93
C PRO A 719 -20.08 -24.28 -0.15
N LYS A 720 -19.17 -24.41 -1.12
CA LYS A 720 -19.25 -25.40 -2.20
C LYS A 720 -17.89 -25.61 -2.86
N ASP A 721 -17.74 -26.70 -3.59
CA ASP A 721 -16.53 -27.00 -4.37
C ASP A 721 -16.57 -26.37 -5.77
N ILE A 722 -15.53 -26.62 -6.56
CA ILE A 722 -15.37 -26.04 -7.90
C ILE A 722 -16.43 -26.57 -8.88
N PRO A 723 -16.70 -27.89 -9.00
CA PRO A 723 -17.75 -28.39 -9.88
C PRO A 723 -19.13 -27.78 -9.60
N ASP A 724 -19.58 -27.76 -8.35
CA ASP A 724 -20.86 -27.17 -7.96
C ASP A 724 -20.90 -25.67 -8.28
N THR A 725 -19.77 -24.98 -8.06
CA THR A 725 -19.62 -23.55 -8.38
C THR A 725 -19.77 -23.27 -9.87
N VAL A 726 -19.11 -24.06 -10.72
CA VAL A 726 -19.14 -23.92 -12.18
C VAL A 726 -20.55 -24.22 -12.72
N ALA A 727 -21.20 -25.26 -12.18
CA ALA A 727 -22.58 -25.59 -12.53
C ALA A 727 -23.56 -24.46 -12.16
N GLN A 728 -23.47 -23.94 -10.93
CA GLN A 728 -24.32 -22.81 -10.50
C GLN A 728 -24.07 -21.55 -11.33
N ALA A 729 -22.82 -21.25 -11.67
CA ALA A 729 -22.48 -20.11 -12.52
C ALA A 729 -23.10 -20.21 -13.93
N SER A 730 -23.10 -21.40 -14.51
CA SER A 730 -23.75 -21.66 -15.81
C SER A 730 -25.27 -21.46 -15.72
N GLY A 731 -25.87 -21.89 -14.60
CA GLY A 731 -27.29 -21.63 -14.31
C GLY A 731 -27.59 -20.13 -14.17
N ALA A 732 -26.77 -19.39 -13.41
CA ALA A 732 -26.90 -17.96 -13.24
C ALA A 732 -26.76 -17.20 -14.57
N ALA A 733 -25.82 -17.62 -15.43
CA ALA A 733 -25.68 -17.12 -16.79
C ALA A 733 -26.96 -17.32 -17.62
N SER A 734 -27.54 -18.53 -17.58
CA SER A 734 -28.79 -18.83 -18.27
C SER A 734 -29.95 -17.94 -17.80
N MET A 735 -30.11 -17.79 -16.48
CA MET A 735 -31.17 -16.97 -15.89
C MET A 735 -31.00 -15.48 -16.21
N ALA A 736 -29.77 -14.96 -16.12
CA ALA A 736 -29.46 -13.58 -16.48
C ALA A 736 -29.69 -13.31 -17.97
N CYS A 737 -29.25 -14.21 -18.87
CA CYS A 737 -29.51 -14.10 -20.30
C CYS A 737 -31.01 -14.12 -20.61
N ALA A 738 -31.76 -15.03 -20.00
CA ALA A 738 -33.21 -15.11 -20.15
C ALA A 738 -33.91 -13.86 -19.59
N PHE A 739 -33.34 -13.22 -18.57
CA PHE A 739 -33.83 -11.97 -18.03
C PHE A 739 -33.67 -10.81 -19.00
N VAL A 740 -32.52 -10.69 -19.67
CA VAL A 740 -32.21 -9.54 -20.55
C VAL A 740 -32.49 -9.78 -22.04
N ALA A 741 -33.06 -10.94 -22.41
CA ALA A 741 -33.37 -11.28 -23.80
C ALA A 741 -34.33 -10.27 -24.46
N LYS A 742 -34.09 -10.00 -25.76
CA LYS A 742 -34.81 -8.99 -26.56
C LYS A 742 -36.33 -9.16 -26.50
N GLY A 743 -37.04 -8.04 -26.30
CA GLY A 743 -38.51 -7.99 -26.28
C GLY A 743 -39.14 -8.06 -24.88
N ARG A 744 -38.37 -8.29 -23.81
CA ARG A 744 -38.87 -8.19 -22.45
C ARG A 744 -39.03 -6.72 -22.05
N LYS A 745 -40.24 -6.36 -21.63
CA LYS A 745 -40.57 -5.04 -21.06
C LYS A 745 -40.73 -5.16 -19.57
N THR A 746 -40.17 -4.23 -18.80
CA THR A 746 -40.39 -4.14 -17.35
C THR A 746 -41.18 -2.87 -17.02
N GLU A 747 -42.04 -2.95 -16.00
CA GLU A 747 -42.80 -1.81 -15.51
C GLU A 747 -41.89 -0.90 -14.67
N VAL A 748 -41.69 0.34 -15.11
CA VAL A 748 -40.92 1.33 -14.34
C VAL A 748 -41.89 2.32 -13.69
N LYS A 749 -42.16 2.15 -12.39
CA LYS A 749 -42.91 3.15 -11.62
C LYS A 749 -42.04 4.37 -11.34
N SER A 750 -42.45 5.52 -11.87
CA SER A 750 -41.89 6.87 -11.70
C SER A 750 -41.99 7.41 -10.27
#